data_AF-A0A562ZGV9-F1
#
_entry.id   AF-A0A562ZGV9-F1
#
_cell.length_a   1.000
_cell.length_b   1.000
_cell.length_c   1.000
_cell.angle_alpha   90.00
_cell.angle_beta   90.00
_cell.angle_gamma   90.00
#
_symmetry.space_group_name_H-M   'P 1'
#
loop_
_entity.id
_entity.type
_entity.pdbx_description
1 polymer ?
#
loop_
_entity_poly.entity_id
_entity_poly.type
_entity_poly.pdbx_seq_one_letter_code
_entity_poly.pdbx_strand_id
1 'polypeptide(L)'
;MNAFDRAAGGTAPRWHALGKITAACLLAGAAQAQTSSGAQLNHAEGTVAHAPKGEQEWHDIQPRRVLKRGDRLWIDGGSRAEVQAGPHVLRLDSHTQVTIENAGETATQLSLTQGHVAVSVTRLNPGEGFELGTPNLAFRARMPGEYRIDVDAKQGTTRVSVLAGLGIVYGERGESLEVRNGQRLVFRERALTKVNQPAFAVMDDFDRWSTARRKGEPTVTMPAMAAASAPVPTPPMSGRAPIIIPAPPGSQLAGSAPPAAKASATTASPLAAAAPTAASAIRVGVPAGGAANAAQVQAAAQAAAAQAAAQAEAAAQAKAAAQAQALAAAQAKRDQEERQRVAQLQAAEQRRLAAQRAEEDRRLAAQRAEEDRQLAALRSGAKARAVPAPMQAAPAAPAAAPEAAATAVKPGADAARQLAQAERRSANVNARRVEEKRAAEEDRKAAIVKRAEEDRKAAVLAKRADQDRKAALAKRAAEDKRLAQVRRADDQRRAVASRRAEEERRALQAQRAEEERRVAQARRAAEDKRVAQARRQEAEKIAAARREQLARLQDQARRDELQAREAAQARREEQARREDLARRDAQREEQARRDDDARREVAARQRALNDQRQRDHEVWLRHQQVIPANQPTRPAPMGFPLRRVS
;
A
#
# COMPACT_ATOMS: atom_id res chain seq x y z
N MET A 1 65.47 22.52 3.33
CA MET A 1 66.41 23.18 2.40
C MET A 1 65.63 23.69 1.19
N ASN A 2 66.02 24.85 0.68
CA ASN A 2 65.73 25.46 -0.62
C ASN A 2 64.27 25.46 -1.13
N ALA A 3 63.64 26.63 -1.03
CA ALA A 3 62.68 27.12 -2.02
C ALA A 3 63.40 28.08 -2.98
N PHE A 4 63.00 28.13 -4.25
CA PHE A 4 63.34 29.12 -5.29
C PHE A 4 62.45 28.82 -6.54
N ASP A 5 61.97 29.75 -7.37
CA ASP A 5 61.90 31.22 -7.23
C ASP A 5 60.71 31.81 -8.03
N ARG A 6 60.63 33.14 -8.13
CA ARG A 6 59.54 34.01 -8.63
C ARG A 6 60.00 34.87 -9.82
N ALA A 7 59.14 35.03 -10.84
CA ALA A 7 59.05 36.15 -11.84
C ALA A 7 58.06 35.70 -12.95
N ALA A 8 57.12 36.48 -13.49
CA ALA A 8 57.16 37.81 -14.14
C ALA A 8 57.95 37.81 -15.47
N GLY A 9 57.49 38.41 -16.58
CA GLY A 9 56.21 39.05 -16.88
C GLY A 9 56.27 39.82 -18.21
N GLY A 10 55.19 39.85 -19.01
CA GLY A 10 55.12 40.56 -20.30
C GLY A 10 53.67 40.67 -20.81
N THR A 11 53.07 41.85 -20.82
CA THR A 11 53.04 42.85 -21.93
C THR A 11 52.04 42.52 -23.04
N ALA A 12 51.07 43.42 -23.22
CA ALA A 12 50.04 43.36 -24.26
C ALA A 12 49.82 44.75 -24.89
N PRO A 13 49.47 44.80 -26.18
CA PRO A 13 48.57 45.80 -26.74
C PRO A 13 47.29 45.08 -27.26
N ARG A 14 46.07 45.41 -26.84
CA ARG A 14 45.37 46.70 -26.93
C ARG A 14 45.32 47.26 -28.36
N TRP A 15 44.35 46.77 -29.14
CA TRP A 15 43.62 47.58 -30.11
C TRP A 15 42.23 47.89 -29.54
N HIS A 16 41.67 49.05 -29.87
CA HIS A 16 40.46 49.61 -29.26
C HIS A 16 39.56 50.23 -30.33
N ALA A 17 38.24 50.22 -30.06
CA ALA A 17 37.22 51.09 -30.67
C ALA A 17 36.95 50.90 -32.19
N LEU A 18 35.75 51.16 -32.72
CA LEU A 18 34.42 51.35 -32.10
C LEU A 18 33.32 50.85 -33.06
N GLY A 19 32.18 50.40 -32.55
CA GLY A 19 31.08 49.90 -33.39
C GLY A 19 29.76 49.68 -32.64
N LYS A 20 29.26 50.72 -31.95
CA LYS A 20 27.97 50.66 -31.26
C LYS A 20 26.83 51.13 -32.17
N ILE A 21 25.98 50.21 -32.62
CA ILE A 21 24.56 50.51 -32.90
C ILE A 21 23.72 49.49 -32.15
N THR A 22 22.78 49.99 -31.34
CA THR A 22 21.91 49.17 -30.49
C THR A 22 20.70 48.70 -31.28
N ALA A 23 20.49 47.40 -31.40
CA ALA A 23 19.25 46.81 -31.95
C ALA A 23 18.75 45.71 -31.01
N ALA A 24 17.45 45.71 -30.71
CA ALA A 24 16.89 44.88 -29.65
C ALA A 24 16.64 43.42 -30.11
N CYS A 25 17.35 42.48 -29.48
CA CYS A 25 16.90 41.10 -29.30
C CYS A 25 17.43 40.60 -27.95
N LEU A 26 16.74 40.97 -26.87
CA LEU A 26 16.96 40.36 -25.55
C LEU A 26 16.60 38.88 -25.64
N LEU A 27 17.50 38.01 -25.13
CA LEU A 27 17.25 36.60 -24.89
C LEU A 27 16.31 36.40 -23.69
N ALA A 28 15.08 36.91 -23.82
CA ALA A 28 13.96 36.62 -22.94
C ALA A 28 13.16 35.47 -23.55
N GLY A 29 12.83 34.43 -22.77
CA GLY A 29 12.07 33.28 -23.26
C GLY A 29 12.86 31.98 -23.42
N ALA A 30 14.07 31.88 -22.88
CA ALA A 30 14.55 30.61 -22.34
C ALA A 30 13.74 30.26 -21.07
N ALA A 31 12.44 30.06 -21.24
CA ALA A 31 11.59 29.49 -20.21
C ALA A 31 11.99 28.02 -20.09
N GLN A 32 12.88 27.69 -19.13
CA GLN A 32 12.86 26.35 -18.59
C GLN A 32 11.41 26.07 -18.22
N ALA A 33 10.81 25.05 -18.84
CA ALA A 33 9.60 24.45 -18.33
C ALA A 33 9.96 23.89 -16.96
N GLN A 34 9.73 24.68 -15.90
CA GLN A 34 9.84 24.22 -14.53
C GLN A 34 8.89 23.03 -14.41
N THR A 35 9.46 21.82 -14.32
CA THR A 35 8.71 20.62 -14.00
C THR A 35 7.93 20.94 -12.73
N SER A 36 6.60 20.82 -12.81
CA SER A 36 5.71 21.40 -11.80
C SER A 36 5.77 20.59 -10.51
N SER A 37 6.79 20.88 -9.70
CA SER A 37 7.11 20.23 -8.43
C SER A 37 5.88 20.27 -7.51
N GLY A 38 5.25 19.11 -7.37
CA GLY A 38 3.89 18.96 -6.90
C GLY A 38 3.36 17.56 -7.23
N ALA A 39 2.35 17.12 -6.50
CA ALA A 39 1.68 15.85 -6.77
C ALA A 39 0.52 16.08 -7.74
N GLN A 40 0.18 15.13 -8.61
CA GLN A 40 -0.97 15.21 -9.50
C GLN A 40 -2.04 14.19 -9.09
N LEU A 41 -3.29 14.64 -8.92
CA LEU A 41 -4.43 13.74 -8.75
C LEU A 41 -4.72 13.10 -10.11
N ASN A 42 -4.27 11.86 -10.35
CA ASN A 42 -4.42 11.20 -11.65
C ASN A 42 -5.82 10.63 -11.86
N HIS A 43 -6.49 10.18 -10.79
CA HIS A 43 -7.77 9.49 -10.83
C HIS A 43 -8.58 9.75 -9.56
N ALA A 44 -9.90 9.86 -9.70
CA ALA A 44 -10.84 9.97 -8.58
C ALA A 44 -12.12 9.18 -8.91
N GLU A 45 -12.62 8.43 -7.94
CA GLU A 45 -13.89 7.71 -7.97
C GLU A 45 -14.73 8.19 -6.79
N GLY A 46 -15.96 8.64 -7.03
CA GLY A 46 -16.79 9.26 -6.00
C GLY A 46 -16.36 10.69 -5.68
N THR A 47 -16.56 11.11 -4.41
CA THR A 47 -16.32 12.47 -3.93
C THR A 47 -14.93 12.58 -3.33
N VAL A 48 -14.13 13.50 -3.87
CA VAL A 48 -12.79 13.84 -3.38
C VAL A 48 -12.75 15.35 -3.16
N ALA A 49 -12.40 15.76 -1.95
CA ALA A 49 -12.31 17.16 -1.56
C ALA A 49 -10.85 17.59 -1.34
N HIS A 50 -10.58 18.85 -1.66
CA HIS A 50 -9.27 19.52 -1.56
C HIS A 50 -9.42 20.78 -0.72
N ALA A 51 -8.45 21.01 0.17
CA ALA A 51 -8.30 22.27 0.90
C ALA A 51 -6.87 22.78 0.64
N PRO A 52 -6.69 23.94 -0.04
CA PRO A 52 -5.39 24.55 -0.25
C PRO A 52 -4.65 24.88 1.05
N LYS A 53 -3.33 25.04 0.97
CA LYS A 53 -2.51 25.40 2.14
C LYS A 53 -3.00 26.69 2.84
N GLY A 54 -3.54 26.52 4.05
CA GLY A 54 -3.97 27.61 4.93
C GLY A 54 -5.47 27.91 4.88
N GLU A 55 -6.19 27.38 3.90
CA GLU A 55 -7.65 27.49 3.79
C GLU A 55 -8.32 26.43 4.68
N GLN A 56 -9.45 26.80 5.30
CA GLN A 56 -10.24 25.90 6.17
C GLN A 56 -11.45 25.29 5.45
N GLU A 57 -11.85 25.86 4.31
CA GLU A 57 -12.91 25.33 3.47
C GLU A 57 -12.40 24.14 2.64
N TRP A 58 -13.31 23.27 2.22
CA TRP A 58 -13.04 22.10 1.40
C TRP A 58 -13.87 22.19 0.12
N HIS A 59 -13.22 21.95 -1.02
CA HIS A 59 -13.83 22.09 -2.34
C HIS A 59 -13.66 20.80 -3.15
N ASP A 60 -14.65 20.41 -3.95
CA ASP A 60 -14.54 19.25 -4.83
C ASP A 60 -13.42 19.44 -5.87
N ILE A 61 -12.58 18.42 -6.05
CA ILE A 61 -11.43 18.46 -6.95
C ILE A 61 -11.59 17.52 -8.15
N GLN A 62 -11.45 18.07 -9.35
CA GLN A 62 -11.42 17.29 -10.58
C GLN A 62 -10.05 16.61 -10.77
N PRO A 63 -10.01 15.39 -11.38
CA PRO A 63 -8.77 14.75 -11.79
C PRO A 63 -7.88 15.62 -12.70
N ARG A 64 -6.61 15.23 -12.78
CA ARG A 64 -5.48 15.89 -13.45
C ARG A 64 -5.03 17.22 -12.82
N ARG A 65 -5.64 17.68 -11.73
CA ARG A 65 -5.19 18.88 -10.99
C ARG A 65 -3.87 18.62 -10.24
N VAL A 66 -2.97 19.59 -10.31
CA VAL A 66 -1.71 19.61 -9.55
C VAL A 66 -1.95 20.17 -8.15
N LEU A 67 -1.42 19.46 -7.17
CA LEU A 67 -1.48 19.71 -5.73
C LEU A 67 -0.13 20.27 -5.26
N LYS A 68 -0.17 21.30 -4.44
CA LYS A 68 1.01 22.03 -3.96
C LYS A 68 1.40 21.63 -2.54
N ARG A 69 2.61 22.04 -2.14
CA ARG A 69 3.12 21.88 -0.77
C ARG A 69 2.19 22.56 0.24
N GLY A 70 1.64 21.77 1.16
CA GLY A 70 0.70 22.18 2.21
C GLY A 70 -0.78 21.98 1.86
N ASP A 71 -1.09 21.54 0.64
CA ASP A 71 -2.45 21.17 0.26
C ASP A 71 -2.89 19.88 0.97
N ARG A 72 -4.20 19.79 1.24
CA ARG A 72 -4.83 18.66 1.93
C ARG A 72 -5.87 18.01 1.02
N LEU A 73 -5.95 16.68 1.07
CA LEU A 73 -6.98 15.87 0.44
C LEU A 73 -7.82 15.14 1.48
N TRP A 74 -9.11 15.03 1.20
CA TRP A 74 -10.08 14.19 1.89
C TRP A 74 -10.79 13.30 0.88
N ILE A 75 -10.79 11.98 1.14
CA ILE A 75 -11.52 11.00 0.33
C ILE A 75 -12.78 10.60 1.10
N ASP A 76 -13.96 10.81 0.52
CA ASP A 76 -15.23 10.57 1.24
C ASP A 76 -15.61 9.07 1.30
N GLY A 77 -16.69 8.75 2.03
CA GLY A 77 -17.25 7.41 2.13
C GLY A 77 -17.48 6.74 0.77
N GLY A 78 -16.98 5.53 0.58
CA GLY A 78 -17.08 4.78 -0.69
C GLY A 78 -16.29 5.37 -1.88
N SER A 79 -15.52 6.43 -1.67
CA SER A 79 -14.75 7.12 -2.71
C SER A 79 -13.28 6.68 -2.69
N ARG A 80 -12.55 6.87 -3.80
CA ARG A 80 -11.13 6.47 -3.97
C ARG A 80 -10.36 7.47 -4.82
N ALA A 81 -9.04 7.55 -4.62
CA ALA A 81 -8.17 8.41 -5.42
C ALA A 81 -6.81 7.77 -5.73
N GLU A 82 -6.22 8.16 -6.86
CA GLU A 82 -4.83 7.88 -7.20
C GLU A 82 -4.09 9.21 -7.42
N VAL A 83 -3.01 9.41 -6.67
CA VAL A 83 -2.20 10.63 -6.67
C VAL A 83 -0.76 10.25 -7.00
N GLN A 84 -0.17 10.86 -8.03
CA GLN A 84 1.23 10.66 -8.39
C GLN A 84 2.08 11.77 -7.77
N ALA A 85 3.11 11.40 -7.01
CA ALA A 85 4.08 12.31 -6.42
C ALA A 85 5.48 11.96 -6.96
N GLY A 86 5.95 12.73 -7.93
CA GLY A 86 7.19 12.44 -8.66
C GLY A 86 7.19 11.02 -9.26
N PRO A 87 8.17 10.16 -8.93
CA PRO A 87 8.23 8.77 -9.41
C PRO A 87 7.33 7.80 -8.61
N HIS A 88 6.62 8.25 -7.57
CA HIS A 88 5.80 7.42 -6.70
C HIS A 88 4.30 7.55 -7.03
N VAL A 89 3.55 6.46 -6.89
CA VAL A 89 2.09 6.48 -7.04
C VAL A 89 1.43 6.09 -5.72
N LEU A 90 0.60 6.98 -5.21
CA LEU A 90 -0.20 6.81 -4.01
C LEU A 90 -1.63 6.50 -4.37
N ARG A 91 -2.21 5.54 -3.65
CA ARG A 91 -3.60 5.14 -3.74
C ARG A 91 -4.24 5.35 -2.38
N LEU A 92 -5.43 5.94 -2.39
CA LEU A 92 -6.15 6.40 -1.21
C LEU A 92 -7.55 5.76 -1.22
N ASP A 93 -7.93 5.09 -0.13
CA ASP A 93 -9.29 4.56 0.05
C ASP A 93 -10.21 5.58 0.73
N SER A 94 -11.49 5.23 0.91
CA SER A 94 -12.47 6.06 1.61
C SER A 94 -12.05 6.46 3.03
N HIS A 95 -12.53 7.61 3.50
CA HIS A 95 -12.25 8.22 4.81
C HIS A 95 -10.76 8.59 5.03
N THR A 96 -9.98 8.70 3.96
CA THR A 96 -8.54 8.99 4.03
C THR A 96 -8.25 10.49 4.00
N GLN A 97 -7.41 10.96 4.92
CA GLN A 97 -6.94 12.35 4.98
C GLN A 97 -5.42 12.39 4.82
N VAL A 98 -4.95 13.05 3.76
CA VAL A 98 -3.53 13.21 3.44
C VAL A 98 -3.16 14.68 3.22
N THR A 99 -2.05 15.10 3.81
CA THR A 99 -1.43 16.42 3.57
C THR A 99 -0.15 16.24 2.75
N ILE A 100 0.03 17.06 1.72
CA ILE A 100 1.22 17.05 0.85
C ILE A 100 2.33 17.90 1.48
N GLU A 101 3.20 17.32 2.31
CA GLU A 101 4.25 18.09 3.00
C GLU A 101 5.45 18.42 2.10
N ASN A 102 5.76 17.54 1.15
CA ASN A 102 6.70 17.75 0.04
C ASN A 102 6.38 16.78 -1.10
N ALA A 103 6.51 17.21 -2.35
CA ALA A 103 6.25 16.40 -3.55
C ALA A 103 7.21 16.77 -4.68
N GLY A 104 8.49 16.93 -4.34
CA GLY A 104 9.56 17.23 -5.28
C GLY A 104 10.22 15.98 -5.84
N GLU A 105 11.04 16.17 -6.87
CA GLU A 105 11.79 15.10 -7.54
C GLU A 105 12.77 14.38 -6.60
N THR A 106 13.36 15.09 -5.63
CA THR A 106 14.31 14.53 -4.65
C THR A 106 13.66 14.02 -3.36
N ALA A 107 12.50 14.54 -2.97
CA ALA A 107 11.85 14.18 -1.71
C ALA A 107 10.33 14.28 -1.80
N THR A 108 9.67 13.15 -1.51
CA THR A 108 8.23 13.06 -1.29
C THR A 108 8.00 12.79 0.20
N GLN A 109 7.37 13.75 0.87
CA GLN A 109 7.03 13.70 2.30
C GLN A 109 5.53 13.96 2.44
N LEU A 110 4.82 13.07 3.12
CA LEU A 110 3.36 13.09 3.18
C LEU A 110 2.89 12.81 4.60
N SER A 111 1.82 13.45 5.05
CA SER A 111 1.25 13.21 6.38
C SER A 111 -0.14 12.62 6.26
N LEU A 112 -0.28 11.37 6.71
CA LEU A 112 -1.51 10.59 6.75
C LEU A 112 -2.14 10.70 8.14
N THR A 113 -3.16 11.54 8.27
CA THR A 113 -3.85 11.76 9.55
C THR A 113 -4.75 10.59 9.93
N GLN A 114 -5.45 10.01 8.95
CA GLN A 114 -6.32 8.84 9.10
C GLN A 114 -6.59 8.16 7.75
N GLY A 115 -7.04 6.90 7.79
CA GLY A 115 -7.50 6.13 6.63
C GLY A 115 -6.46 5.17 6.06
N HIS A 116 -6.51 4.92 4.75
CA HIS A 116 -5.79 3.81 4.12
C HIS A 116 -5.01 4.29 2.88
N VAL A 117 -3.71 4.04 2.90
CA VAL A 117 -2.77 4.38 1.83
C VAL A 117 -2.07 3.12 1.31
N ALA A 118 -2.03 2.97 0.00
CA ALA A 118 -1.12 2.04 -0.69
C ALA A 118 -0.14 2.83 -1.58
N VAL A 119 1.16 2.69 -1.32
CA VAL A 119 2.24 3.39 -2.02
C VAL A 119 3.01 2.43 -2.92
N SER A 120 3.07 2.75 -4.20
CA SER A 120 4.01 2.16 -5.17
C SER A 120 5.23 3.07 -5.32
N VAL A 121 6.36 2.63 -4.77
CA VAL A 121 7.64 3.36 -4.77
C VAL A 121 8.50 2.81 -5.91
N THR A 122 8.37 3.43 -7.10
CA THR A 122 9.00 2.92 -8.35
C THR A 122 10.52 3.05 -8.37
N ARG A 123 11.07 4.10 -7.75
CA ARG A 123 12.51 4.42 -7.74
C ARG A 123 12.87 5.14 -6.45
N LEU A 124 14.11 4.94 -5.99
CA LEU A 124 14.81 5.75 -4.99
C LEU A 124 16.29 5.78 -5.41
N ASN A 125 16.76 6.89 -5.96
CA ASN A 125 18.19 7.12 -6.24
C ASN A 125 18.93 7.53 -4.94
N PRO A 126 20.27 7.49 -4.90
CA PRO A 126 21.04 7.99 -3.75
C PRO A 126 20.74 9.46 -3.46
N GLY A 127 20.35 9.76 -2.22
CA GLY A 127 19.91 11.09 -1.79
C GLY A 127 18.40 11.33 -1.90
N GLU A 128 17.65 10.49 -2.61
CA GLU A 128 16.19 10.58 -2.67
C GLU A 128 15.51 9.97 -1.43
N GLY A 129 14.27 10.38 -1.17
CA GLY A 129 13.48 9.85 -0.06
C GLY A 129 11.98 9.87 -0.31
N PHE A 130 11.34 8.73 -0.05
CA PHE A 130 9.90 8.65 0.22
C PHE A 130 9.68 8.48 1.73
N GLU A 131 8.88 9.37 2.31
CA GLU A 131 8.53 9.40 3.72
C GLU A 131 7.03 9.66 3.91
N LEU A 132 6.41 8.92 4.84
CA LEU A 132 5.01 9.05 5.20
C LEU A 132 4.87 9.13 6.73
N GLY A 133 4.57 10.32 7.22
CA GLY A 133 4.23 10.59 8.62
C GLY A 133 2.83 10.11 8.95
N THR A 134 2.65 9.64 10.19
CA THR A 134 1.36 9.31 10.82
C THR A 134 1.39 9.78 12.28
N PRO A 135 0.25 9.87 12.99
CA PRO A 135 0.22 10.29 14.39
C PRO A 135 1.10 9.45 15.34
N ASN A 136 1.34 8.17 15.03
CA ASN A 136 2.14 7.26 15.84
C ASN A 136 3.61 7.15 15.40
N LEU A 137 3.90 7.25 14.10
CA LEU A 137 5.21 6.91 13.54
C LEU A 137 5.46 7.60 12.19
N ALA A 138 6.74 7.75 11.84
CA ALA A 138 7.17 8.09 10.48
C ALA A 138 7.66 6.83 9.76
N PHE A 139 7.12 6.54 8.58
CA PHE A 139 7.56 5.46 7.71
C PHE A 139 8.47 6.01 6.61
N ARG A 140 9.65 5.43 6.42
CA ARG A 140 10.57 5.78 5.32
C ARG A 140 10.90 4.55 4.49
N ALA A 141 10.69 4.62 3.17
CA ALA A 141 11.11 3.56 2.26
C ALA A 141 12.64 3.54 2.12
N ARG A 142 13.24 2.35 2.14
CA ARG A 142 14.69 2.12 1.93
C ARG A 142 15.01 1.43 0.61
N MET A 143 14.01 0.81 -0.03
CA MET A 143 14.09 0.23 -1.35
C MET A 143 12.86 0.63 -2.18
N PRO A 144 12.94 0.62 -3.52
CA PRO A 144 11.76 0.50 -4.37
C PRO A 144 10.90 -0.70 -3.95
N GLY A 145 9.58 -0.54 -3.98
CA GLY A 145 8.68 -1.51 -3.35
C GLY A 145 7.25 -1.03 -3.19
N GLU A 146 6.47 -1.79 -2.42
CA GLU A 146 5.03 -1.65 -2.28
C GLU A 146 4.66 -1.69 -0.80
N TYR A 147 4.05 -0.61 -0.33
CA TYR A 147 3.86 -0.34 1.09
C TYR A 147 2.42 0.05 1.36
N ARG A 148 1.74 -0.67 2.27
CA ARG A 148 0.39 -0.30 2.74
C ARG A 148 0.47 0.21 4.17
N ILE A 149 -0.09 1.40 4.41
CA ILE A 149 -0.19 2.02 5.71
C ILE A 149 -1.67 2.30 6.00
N ASP A 150 -2.19 1.70 7.08
CA ASP A 150 -3.53 1.98 7.60
C ASP A 150 -3.39 2.78 8.91
N VAL A 151 -4.15 3.85 9.09
CA VAL A 151 -4.21 4.66 10.33
C VAL A 151 -5.64 4.70 10.84
N ASP A 152 -5.91 3.95 11.91
CA ASP A 152 -7.17 4.02 12.66
C ASP A 152 -7.03 5.06 13.77
N ALA A 153 -7.55 6.26 13.49
CA ALA A 153 -7.56 7.38 14.44
C ALA A 153 -8.53 7.20 15.62
N LYS A 154 -9.48 6.23 15.55
CA LYS A 154 -10.38 5.91 16.68
C LYS A 154 -9.72 4.94 17.67
N GLN A 155 -8.91 4.01 17.17
CA GLN A 155 -8.15 3.06 17.99
C GLN A 155 -6.73 3.55 18.35
N GLY A 156 -6.27 4.65 17.74
CA GLY A 156 -4.92 5.16 17.92
C GLY A 156 -3.84 4.22 17.39
N THR A 157 -4.12 3.42 16.36
CA THR A 157 -3.19 2.40 15.84
C THR A 157 -2.80 2.64 14.39
N THR A 158 -1.53 2.42 14.08
CA THR A 158 -0.99 2.45 12.72
C THR A 158 -0.54 1.04 12.32
N ARG A 159 -1.09 0.49 11.23
CA ARG A 159 -0.62 -0.74 10.61
C ARG A 159 0.33 -0.39 9.46
N VAL A 160 1.48 -1.04 9.42
CA VAL A 160 2.41 -0.99 8.27
C VAL A 160 2.54 -2.41 7.72
N SER A 161 2.25 -2.59 6.43
CA SER A 161 2.43 -3.85 5.70
C SER A 161 3.38 -3.62 4.52
N VAL A 162 4.43 -4.43 4.40
CA VAL A 162 5.40 -4.34 3.29
C VAL A 162 5.12 -5.50 2.32
N LEU A 163 4.55 -5.18 1.17
CA LEU A 163 4.18 -6.15 0.12
C LEU A 163 5.33 -6.40 -0.87
N ALA A 164 6.27 -5.45 -0.97
CA ALA A 164 7.54 -5.59 -1.66
C ALA A 164 8.55 -4.56 -1.11
N GLY A 165 9.85 -4.86 -1.18
CA GLY A 165 10.92 -3.94 -0.76
C GLY A 165 11.23 -3.98 0.74
N LEU A 166 11.59 -2.81 1.29
CA LEU A 166 12.14 -2.63 2.62
C LEU A 166 11.84 -1.22 3.13
N GLY A 167 11.28 -1.10 4.33
CA GLY A 167 11.05 0.18 4.99
C GLY A 167 11.65 0.23 6.39
N ILE A 168 11.88 1.44 6.90
CA ILE A 168 12.17 1.69 8.31
C ILE A 168 11.05 2.54 8.90
N VAL A 169 10.55 2.10 10.05
CA VAL A 169 9.59 2.81 10.89
C VAL A 169 10.37 3.52 12.00
N TYR A 170 10.10 4.81 12.21
CA TYR A 170 10.70 5.64 13.25
C TYR A 170 9.65 6.06 14.29
N GLY A 171 10.00 5.93 15.56
CA GLY A 171 9.22 6.39 16.72
C GLY A 171 9.72 7.72 17.28
N GLU A 172 8.98 8.30 18.22
CA GLU A 172 9.27 9.63 18.79
C GLU A 172 10.60 9.69 19.55
N ARG A 173 10.99 8.60 20.22
CA ARG A 173 12.25 8.54 21.00
C ARG A 173 13.49 8.19 20.13
N GLY A 174 13.43 8.40 18.82
CA GLY A 174 14.50 8.04 17.87
C GLY A 174 14.65 6.53 17.62
N GLU A 175 13.79 5.71 18.25
CA GLU A 175 13.69 4.28 18.02
C GLU A 175 13.40 4.01 16.54
N SER A 176 14.13 3.07 15.95
CA SER A 176 13.92 2.67 14.55
C SER A 176 13.75 1.16 14.44
N LEU A 177 12.82 0.74 13.59
CA LEU A 177 12.54 -0.66 13.33
C LEU A 177 12.45 -0.89 11.82
N GLU A 178 13.27 -1.82 11.34
CA GLU A 178 13.20 -2.29 9.96
C GLU A 178 11.99 -3.22 9.76
N VAL A 179 11.24 -2.99 8.68
CA VAL A 179 10.08 -3.81 8.27
C VAL A 179 10.37 -4.38 6.89
N ARG A 180 10.46 -5.71 6.81
CA ARG A 180 10.87 -6.46 5.62
C ARG A 180 9.69 -6.91 4.78
N ASN A 181 9.95 -7.25 3.52
CA ASN A 181 8.97 -7.86 2.63
C ASN A 181 8.20 -9.03 3.29
N GLY A 182 6.88 -9.07 3.09
CA GLY A 182 5.96 -10.03 3.70
C GLY A 182 5.60 -9.74 5.17
N GLN A 183 6.25 -8.79 5.83
CA GLN A 183 5.92 -8.42 7.20
C GLN A 183 4.76 -7.41 7.27
N ARG A 184 3.89 -7.65 8.24
CA ARG A 184 2.84 -6.73 8.68
C ARG A 184 3.01 -6.52 10.18
N LEU A 185 3.15 -5.26 10.59
CA LEU A 185 3.27 -4.86 11.97
C LEU A 185 2.18 -3.84 12.30
N VAL A 186 1.66 -3.91 13.52
CA VAL A 186 0.72 -2.91 14.05
C VAL A 186 1.35 -2.27 15.26
N PHE A 187 1.35 -0.95 15.24
CA PHE A 187 1.91 -0.10 16.28
C PHE A 187 0.79 0.65 16.97
N ARG A 188 0.89 0.78 18.29
CA ARG A 188 0.11 1.69 19.12
C ARG A 188 1.10 2.60 19.85
N GLU A 189 0.66 3.84 20.14
CA GLU A 189 1.50 4.90 20.70
C GLU A 189 2.71 5.27 19.82
N ARG A 190 3.47 6.28 20.27
CA ARG A 190 4.65 6.81 19.57
C ARG A 190 5.97 6.09 19.93
N ALA A 191 5.85 5.01 20.72
CA ALA A 191 6.93 4.17 21.25
C ALA A 191 7.13 2.86 20.47
N LEU A 192 6.55 2.75 19.26
CA LEU A 192 6.58 1.55 18.40
C LEU A 192 6.12 0.26 19.10
N THR A 193 5.21 0.35 20.07
CA THR A 193 4.64 -0.77 20.82
C THR A 193 3.96 -1.76 19.87
N LYS A 194 4.57 -2.94 19.67
CA LYS A 194 4.09 -3.96 18.72
C LYS A 194 2.83 -4.65 19.25
N VAL A 195 1.70 -4.43 18.58
CA VAL A 195 0.46 -5.18 18.81
C VAL A 195 0.52 -6.47 18.00
N ASN A 196 0.47 -7.62 18.69
CA ASN A 196 0.52 -8.94 18.05
C ASN A 196 -0.81 -9.23 17.33
N GLN A 197 -0.85 -9.07 16.00
CA GLN A 197 -1.98 -9.43 15.14
C GLN A 197 -1.65 -10.65 14.28
N PRO A 198 -2.66 -11.44 13.85
CA PRO A 198 -2.43 -12.59 12.97
C PRO A 198 -1.73 -12.16 11.67
N ALA A 199 -0.69 -12.91 11.28
CA ALA A 199 0.14 -12.58 10.12
C ALA A 199 -0.65 -12.47 8.81
N PHE A 200 -1.71 -13.26 8.67
CA PHE A 200 -2.60 -13.26 7.52
C PHE A 200 -3.81 -12.35 7.74
N ALA A 201 -3.98 -11.40 6.83
CA ALA A 201 -5.28 -10.82 6.50
C ALA A 201 -5.51 -11.06 5.01
N VAL A 202 -6.75 -11.41 4.64
CA VAL A 202 -7.15 -11.61 3.25
C VAL A 202 -6.98 -10.29 2.49
N MET A 203 -6.45 -10.36 1.27
CA MET A 203 -6.35 -9.22 0.35
C MET A 203 -7.74 -8.57 0.19
N ASP A 204 -7.89 -7.30 0.53
CA ASP A 204 -9.21 -6.64 0.60
C ASP A 204 -9.64 -5.99 -0.74
N ASP A 205 -10.79 -5.30 -0.74
CA ASP A 205 -11.30 -4.61 -1.93
C ASP A 205 -10.46 -3.40 -2.34
N PHE A 206 -9.64 -2.87 -1.44
CA PHE A 206 -8.71 -1.77 -1.73
C PHE A 206 -7.38 -2.29 -2.27
N ASP A 207 -6.86 -3.41 -1.76
CA ASP A 207 -5.72 -4.13 -2.33
C ASP A 207 -6.03 -4.62 -3.75
N ARG A 208 -7.24 -5.19 -3.97
CA ARG A 208 -7.73 -5.60 -5.30
C ARG A 208 -7.73 -4.43 -6.28
N TRP A 209 -8.38 -3.34 -5.90
CA TRP A 209 -8.48 -2.12 -6.71
C TRP A 209 -7.11 -1.51 -7.01
N SER A 210 -6.25 -1.40 -5.98
CA SER A 210 -4.88 -0.89 -6.11
C SER A 210 -4.03 -1.75 -7.04
N THR A 211 -4.23 -3.07 -7.03
CA THR A 211 -3.52 -4.01 -7.91
C THR A 211 -3.99 -3.89 -9.36
N ALA A 212 -5.30 -3.81 -9.60
CA ALA A 212 -5.87 -3.59 -10.95
C ALA A 212 -5.38 -2.26 -11.54
N ARG A 213 -5.47 -1.16 -10.76
CA ARG A 213 -4.93 0.16 -11.11
C ARG A 213 -3.45 0.11 -11.50
N ARG A 214 -2.59 -0.55 -10.70
CA ARG A 214 -1.15 -0.63 -10.97
C ARG A 214 -0.83 -1.36 -12.29
N LYS A 215 -1.58 -2.41 -12.62
CA LYS A 215 -1.38 -3.17 -13.87
C LYS A 215 -1.89 -2.44 -15.12
N GLY A 216 -2.62 -1.34 -14.97
CA GLY A 216 -3.37 -0.73 -16.08
C GLY A 216 -4.57 -1.58 -16.53
N GLU A 217 -5.01 -2.55 -15.72
CA GLU A 217 -6.26 -3.27 -15.99
C GLU A 217 -7.42 -2.26 -15.89
N PRO A 218 -8.37 -2.23 -16.85
CA PRO A 218 -9.55 -1.39 -16.73
C PRO A 218 -10.31 -1.84 -15.48
N THR A 219 -10.23 -1.02 -14.43
CA THR A 219 -10.78 -1.33 -13.12
C THR A 219 -12.28 -1.48 -13.30
N VAL A 220 -12.78 -2.71 -13.17
CA VAL A 220 -14.18 -3.03 -13.50
C VAL A 220 -15.08 -2.20 -12.59
N THR A 221 -15.75 -1.22 -13.18
CA THR A 221 -16.83 -0.47 -12.55
C THR A 221 -17.92 -1.46 -12.17
N MET A 222 -17.91 -1.93 -10.92
CA MET A 222 -19.07 -2.60 -10.36
C MET A 222 -20.27 -1.66 -10.51
N PRO A 223 -21.46 -2.17 -10.85
CA PRO A 223 -22.58 -1.35 -11.25
C PRO A 223 -22.86 -0.31 -10.17
N ALA A 224 -22.91 0.97 -10.57
CA ALA A 224 -23.22 2.05 -9.65
C ALA A 224 -24.60 1.79 -9.04
N MET A 225 -24.68 1.72 -7.70
CA MET A 225 -25.97 1.70 -7.03
C MET A 225 -26.70 2.99 -7.35
N ALA A 226 -27.68 2.89 -8.26
CA ALA A 226 -28.63 3.89 -8.72
C ALA A 226 -28.25 5.36 -8.48
N ALA A 227 -27.79 6.04 -9.54
CA ALA A 227 -27.61 7.49 -9.54
C ALA A 227 -28.93 8.22 -9.27
N ALA A 228 -29.15 8.61 -8.01
CA ALA A 228 -30.39 9.23 -7.54
C ALA A 228 -30.44 10.73 -7.93
N SER A 229 -30.83 10.98 -9.17
CA SER A 229 -31.09 12.30 -9.79
C SER A 229 -29.88 13.17 -10.15
N ALA A 230 -30.09 14.03 -11.14
CA ALA A 230 -29.26 15.17 -11.46
C ALA A 230 -29.22 16.18 -10.29
N PRO A 231 -28.16 17.00 -10.16
CA PRO A 231 -27.91 17.79 -8.96
C PRO A 231 -28.95 18.88 -8.74
N VAL A 232 -29.46 18.93 -7.51
CA VAL A 232 -29.99 20.17 -6.92
C VAL A 232 -28.79 21.10 -6.69
N PRO A 233 -28.87 22.41 -7.03
CA PRO A 233 -27.83 23.36 -6.64
C PRO A 233 -27.84 23.52 -5.11
N THR A 234 -26.97 22.79 -4.41
CA THR A 234 -26.75 22.96 -2.98
C THR A 234 -26.10 24.32 -2.71
N PRO A 235 -26.57 25.09 -1.72
CA PRO A 235 -25.90 26.32 -1.31
C PRO A 235 -24.49 26.01 -0.75
N PRO A 236 -23.60 27.01 -0.65
CA PRO A 236 -22.30 26.84 0.03
C PRO A 236 -22.49 26.31 1.47
N MET A 237 -21.51 25.56 1.97
CA MET A 237 -21.56 24.78 3.23
C MET A 237 -21.52 25.63 4.52
N SER A 238 -22.10 26.82 4.50
CA SER A 238 -22.33 27.67 5.68
C SER A 238 -23.52 27.16 6.50
N GLY A 239 -23.31 26.18 7.37
CA GLY A 239 -24.39 25.67 8.24
C GLY A 239 -24.08 24.46 9.12
N ARG A 240 -22.98 23.73 8.89
CA ARG A 240 -22.48 22.76 9.87
C ARG A 240 -21.50 23.43 10.83
N ALA A 241 -21.61 23.12 12.12
CA ALA A 241 -20.64 23.57 13.11
C ALA A 241 -19.22 23.13 12.69
N PRO A 242 -18.18 23.98 12.87
CA PRO A 242 -16.85 23.68 12.36
C PRO A 242 -16.31 22.40 12.98
N ILE A 243 -15.84 21.48 12.13
CA ILE A 243 -15.11 20.29 12.59
C ILE A 243 -13.70 20.75 12.98
N ILE A 244 -13.59 21.29 14.19
CA ILE A 244 -12.31 21.67 14.81
C ILE A 244 -11.57 20.38 15.15
N ILE A 245 -10.80 19.88 14.18
CA ILE A 245 -9.79 18.84 14.43
C ILE A 245 -8.60 19.57 15.08
N PRO A 246 -8.26 19.30 16.35
CA PRO A 246 -7.15 19.97 17.02
C PRO A 246 -5.82 19.57 16.37
N ALA A 247 -4.97 20.54 16.08
CA ALA A 247 -3.63 20.26 15.56
C ALA A 247 -2.74 19.69 16.68
N PRO A 248 -1.95 18.64 16.43
CA PRO A 248 -0.96 18.17 17.39
C PRO A 248 0.15 19.22 17.59
N PRO A 249 0.75 19.34 18.80
CA PRO A 249 1.82 20.29 19.05
C PRO A 249 3.07 19.95 18.23
N GLY A 250 3.67 20.96 17.60
CA GLY A 250 4.77 20.80 16.65
C GLY A 250 6.08 20.37 17.31
N SER A 251 6.79 19.43 16.68
CA SER A 251 8.14 19.05 17.07
C SER A 251 9.16 20.11 16.66
N GLN A 252 9.84 20.74 17.62
CA GLN A 252 10.99 21.62 17.38
C GLN A 252 12.28 20.88 17.73
N LEU A 253 13.28 20.93 16.84
CA LEU A 253 14.59 20.30 17.01
C LEU A 253 15.68 21.33 17.32
N ALA A 254 16.29 21.17 18.49
CA ALA A 254 17.66 21.53 18.89
C ALA A 254 18.23 22.95 18.57
N GLY A 255 18.69 23.64 19.63
CA GLY A 255 19.50 24.86 19.52
C GLY A 255 20.39 25.16 20.74
N SER A 256 21.68 24.80 20.64
CA SER A 256 22.86 25.43 21.28
C SER A 256 22.89 25.82 22.79
N ALA A 257 23.63 25.02 23.57
CA ALA A 257 24.66 25.42 24.56
C ALA A 257 24.27 26.13 25.90
N PRO A 258 25.16 26.11 26.95
CA PRO A 258 24.78 26.34 28.36
C PRO A 258 25.33 27.67 28.96
N PRO A 259 25.10 27.97 30.26
CA PRO A 259 26.09 27.58 31.28
C PRO A 259 25.55 27.28 32.72
N ALA A 260 26.49 26.94 33.61
CA ALA A 260 26.50 27.18 35.07
C ALA A 260 25.62 26.34 36.04
N ALA A 261 26.19 25.20 36.43
CA ALA A 261 26.31 24.65 37.80
C ALA A 261 25.52 25.22 39.01
N LYS A 262 24.99 24.29 39.82
CA LYS A 262 25.31 24.18 41.26
C LYS A 262 25.15 22.73 41.73
N ALA A 263 25.92 22.34 42.75
CA ALA A 263 25.91 20.99 43.33
C ALA A 263 25.15 20.94 44.66
N SER A 264 24.64 19.76 45.00
CA SER A 264 24.51 19.26 46.39
C SER A 264 24.25 17.76 46.35
N ALA A 265 24.89 16.99 47.23
CA ALA A 265 24.67 15.56 47.40
C ALA A 265 24.12 15.28 48.79
N THR A 266 23.12 14.41 48.89
CA THR A 266 22.60 13.89 50.18
C THR A 266 22.17 12.44 50.00
N THR A 267 22.94 11.53 50.60
CA THR A 267 22.58 10.33 51.39
C THR A 267 21.52 9.33 50.88
N ALA A 268 21.74 8.05 51.16
CA ALA A 268 20.98 6.92 50.62
C ALA A 268 20.03 6.23 51.63
N SER A 269 19.00 5.58 51.08
CA SER A 269 18.42 4.29 51.54
C SER A 269 17.66 4.23 52.88
N PRO A 270 16.91 3.12 53.16
CA PRO A 270 16.27 2.14 52.25
C PRO A 270 14.77 1.88 52.59
N LEU A 271 14.11 0.98 51.85
CA LEU A 271 12.95 0.25 52.41
C LEU A 271 12.87 -1.22 51.94
N ALA A 272 12.82 -2.12 52.93
CA ALA A 272 12.33 -3.50 52.97
C ALA A 272 12.39 -4.42 51.72
N ALA A 273 13.09 -5.55 51.90
CA ALA A 273 12.73 -6.85 51.32
C ALA A 273 12.69 -7.89 52.45
N ALA A 274 11.74 -8.84 52.40
CA ALA A 274 11.43 -9.74 53.51
C ALA A 274 12.23 -11.05 53.50
N ALA A 275 12.41 -11.64 54.69
CA ALA A 275 12.99 -12.98 54.88
C ALA A 275 11.89 -14.06 55.03
N PRO A 276 12.24 -15.34 54.79
CA PRO A 276 11.55 -16.48 55.40
C PRO A 276 12.43 -17.19 56.45
N THR A 277 11.81 -17.66 57.53
CA THR A 277 12.46 -18.29 58.69
C THR A 277 12.49 -19.82 58.58
N ALA A 278 13.58 -20.49 58.96
CA ALA A 278 13.61 -21.94 59.13
C ALA A 278 14.58 -22.44 60.24
N ALA A 279 14.06 -23.38 61.03
CA ALA A 279 14.62 -24.11 62.18
C ALA A 279 16.14 -24.35 62.29
N SER A 280 16.64 -24.24 63.53
CA SER A 280 17.91 -24.82 63.98
C SER A 280 17.87 -26.35 64.03
N ALA A 281 18.99 -27.02 63.73
CA ALA A 281 19.20 -28.44 64.00
C ALA A 281 20.56 -28.68 64.69
N ILE A 282 20.59 -29.64 65.61
CA ILE A 282 21.71 -29.93 66.51
C ILE A 282 22.89 -30.55 65.73
N ARG A 283 24.13 -30.12 66.04
CA ARG A 283 25.36 -30.81 65.60
C ARG A 283 25.88 -31.73 66.71
N VAL A 284 26.15 -32.98 66.38
CA VAL A 284 27.03 -33.89 67.13
C VAL A 284 28.33 -34.06 66.33
N GLY A 285 29.47 -34.10 67.01
CA GLY A 285 30.80 -34.10 66.38
C GLY A 285 31.34 -35.51 66.08
N VAL A 286 31.96 -35.67 64.91
CA VAL A 286 32.73 -36.84 64.44
C VAL A 286 33.95 -36.29 63.67
N PRO A 287 35.16 -36.87 63.78
CA PRO A 287 36.40 -36.11 63.55
C PRO A 287 36.73 -35.76 62.10
N ALA A 288 37.51 -34.67 61.96
CA ALA A 288 37.94 -34.13 60.67
C ALA A 288 39.06 -34.98 60.03
N GLY A 289 38.71 -35.74 58.99
CA GLY A 289 39.67 -36.44 58.12
C GLY A 289 39.10 -36.72 56.74
N GLY A 290 37.94 -37.39 56.65
CA GLY A 290 37.30 -37.74 55.37
C GLY A 290 36.64 -36.57 54.63
N ALA A 291 36.25 -35.50 55.33
CA ALA A 291 35.42 -34.42 54.77
C ALA A 291 36.09 -33.64 53.62
N ALA A 292 37.43 -33.45 53.67
CA ALA A 292 38.16 -32.75 52.61
C ALA A 292 38.18 -33.55 51.30
N ASN A 293 38.46 -34.86 51.36
CA ASN A 293 38.39 -35.75 50.20
C ASN A 293 36.97 -35.86 49.65
N ALA A 294 35.95 -35.97 50.51
CA ALA A 294 34.56 -36.00 50.08
C ALA A 294 34.17 -34.72 49.31
N ALA A 295 34.57 -33.55 49.82
CA ALA A 295 34.33 -32.27 49.15
C ALA A 295 35.08 -32.15 47.81
N GLN A 296 36.34 -32.61 47.73
CA GLN A 296 37.10 -32.60 46.47
C GLN A 296 36.51 -33.56 45.42
N VAL A 297 36.11 -34.77 45.81
CA VAL A 297 35.45 -35.74 44.90
C VAL A 297 34.11 -35.18 44.41
N GLN A 298 33.32 -34.55 45.29
CA GLN A 298 32.04 -33.96 44.91
C GLN A 298 32.21 -32.73 44.00
N ALA A 299 33.22 -31.89 44.24
CA ALA A 299 33.57 -30.78 43.34
C ALA A 299 34.06 -31.26 41.97
N ALA A 300 34.89 -32.32 41.92
CA ALA A 300 35.33 -32.93 40.68
C ALA A 300 34.16 -33.53 39.87
N ALA A 301 33.22 -34.20 40.54
CA ALA A 301 32.00 -34.72 39.91
C ALA A 301 31.11 -33.59 39.37
N GLN A 302 30.98 -32.47 40.09
CA GLN A 302 30.25 -31.28 39.62
C GLN A 302 30.93 -30.62 38.42
N ALA A 303 32.26 -30.53 38.41
CA ALA A 303 33.03 -30.01 37.28
C ALA A 303 32.87 -30.91 36.02
N ALA A 304 32.92 -32.22 36.18
CA ALA A 304 32.68 -33.17 35.10
C ALA A 304 31.24 -33.08 34.55
N ALA A 305 30.24 -32.93 35.42
CA ALA A 305 28.86 -32.73 35.01
C ALA A 305 28.66 -31.41 34.25
N ALA A 306 29.30 -30.32 34.67
CA ALA A 306 29.28 -29.05 33.97
C ALA A 306 29.96 -29.13 32.58
N GLN A 307 31.07 -29.86 32.46
CA GLN A 307 31.72 -30.11 31.17
C GLN A 307 30.84 -30.95 30.24
N ALA A 308 30.17 -31.99 30.75
CA ALA A 308 29.22 -32.80 29.98
C ALA A 308 28.01 -31.98 29.49
N ALA A 309 27.48 -31.08 30.33
CA ALA A 309 26.41 -30.15 29.95
C ALA A 309 26.86 -29.20 28.83
N ALA A 310 28.04 -28.56 28.97
CA ALA A 310 28.60 -27.68 27.95
C ALA A 310 28.86 -28.40 26.61
N GLN A 311 29.31 -29.66 26.65
CA GLN A 311 29.45 -30.49 25.45
C GLN A 311 28.10 -30.82 24.79
N ALA A 312 27.06 -31.09 25.59
CA ALA A 312 25.71 -31.33 25.08
C ALA A 312 25.11 -30.07 24.43
N GLU A 313 25.30 -28.89 25.03
CA GLU A 313 24.89 -27.61 24.46
C GLU A 313 25.64 -27.29 23.15
N ALA A 314 26.96 -27.48 23.11
CA ALA A 314 27.75 -27.31 21.89
C ALA A 314 27.29 -28.25 20.77
N ALA A 315 26.98 -29.52 21.09
CA ALA A 315 26.43 -30.49 20.14
C ALA A 315 25.02 -30.12 19.66
N ALA A 316 24.19 -29.50 20.50
CA ALA A 316 22.88 -28.98 20.11
C ALA A 316 22.99 -27.75 19.19
N GLN A 317 23.89 -26.82 19.51
CA GLN A 317 24.19 -25.65 18.67
C GLN A 317 24.73 -26.05 17.30
N ALA A 318 25.64 -27.03 17.23
CA ALA A 318 26.14 -27.58 15.97
C ALA A 318 25.03 -28.20 15.10
N LYS A 319 24.10 -28.94 15.70
CA LYS A 319 22.92 -29.49 14.99
C LYS A 319 21.99 -28.39 14.48
N ALA A 320 21.74 -27.35 15.28
CA ALA A 320 20.93 -26.21 14.86
C ALA A 320 21.58 -25.42 13.70
N ALA A 321 22.90 -25.21 13.74
CA ALA A 321 23.65 -24.58 12.66
C ALA A 321 23.59 -25.38 11.35
N ALA A 322 23.74 -26.71 11.41
CA ALA A 322 23.61 -27.59 10.26
C ALA A 322 22.18 -27.56 9.66
N GLN A 323 21.14 -27.54 10.49
CA GLN A 323 19.76 -27.38 10.05
C GLN A 323 19.50 -26.02 9.37
N ALA A 324 20.05 -24.93 9.93
CA ALA A 324 19.95 -23.60 9.33
C ALA A 324 20.65 -23.54 7.96
N GLN A 325 21.83 -24.13 7.81
CA GLN A 325 22.54 -24.24 6.54
C GLN A 325 21.76 -25.06 5.50
N ALA A 326 21.16 -26.20 5.90
CA ALA A 326 20.33 -27.01 5.02
C ALA A 326 19.07 -26.26 4.52
N LEU A 327 18.41 -25.48 5.41
CA LEU A 327 17.28 -24.64 5.04
C LEU A 327 17.68 -23.51 4.08
N ALA A 328 18.83 -22.86 4.33
CA ALA A 328 19.36 -21.81 3.46
C ALA A 328 19.72 -22.35 2.06
N ALA A 329 20.34 -23.53 1.96
CA ALA A 329 20.61 -24.21 0.69
C ALA A 329 19.31 -24.57 -0.05
N ALA A 330 18.30 -25.05 0.67
CA ALA A 330 16.98 -25.34 0.10
C ALA A 330 16.20 -24.08 -0.30
N GLN A 331 16.50 -22.91 0.25
CA GLN A 331 15.99 -21.62 -0.23
C GLN A 331 16.73 -21.19 -1.50
N ALA A 332 18.06 -21.15 -1.48
CA ALA A 332 18.88 -20.78 -2.63
C ALA A 332 18.58 -21.60 -3.90
N LYS A 333 18.29 -22.90 -3.76
CA LYS A 333 17.86 -23.74 -4.89
C LYS A 333 16.51 -23.31 -5.48
N ARG A 334 15.52 -22.96 -4.63
CA ARG A 334 14.20 -22.48 -5.09
C ARG A 334 14.32 -21.11 -5.76
N ASP A 335 15.12 -20.20 -5.21
CA ASP A 335 15.42 -18.91 -5.83
C ASP A 335 16.08 -19.08 -7.21
N GLN A 336 16.95 -20.08 -7.37
CA GLN A 336 17.58 -20.42 -8.66
C GLN A 336 16.56 -20.99 -9.66
N GLU A 337 15.69 -21.91 -9.23
CA GLU A 337 14.61 -22.47 -10.05
C GLU A 337 13.59 -21.39 -10.48
N GLU A 338 13.26 -20.43 -9.60
CA GLU A 338 12.38 -19.31 -9.92
C GLU A 338 13.03 -18.34 -10.91
N ARG A 339 14.31 -17.98 -10.71
CA ARG A 339 15.07 -17.16 -11.68
C ARG A 339 15.14 -17.83 -13.06
N GLN A 340 15.31 -19.15 -13.12
CA GLN A 340 15.27 -19.91 -14.37
C GLN A 340 13.89 -19.84 -15.03
N ARG A 341 12.78 -19.98 -14.28
CA ARG A 341 11.42 -19.83 -14.81
C ARG A 341 11.16 -18.42 -15.33
N VAL A 342 11.57 -17.37 -14.61
CA VAL A 342 11.43 -15.98 -15.06
C VAL A 342 12.23 -15.73 -16.35
N ALA A 343 13.47 -16.21 -16.43
CA ALA A 343 14.28 -16.11 -17.64
C ALA A 343 13.66 -16.86 -18.84
N GLN A 344 13.07 -18.04 -18.62
CA GLN A 344 12.35 -18.79 -19.66
C GLN A 344 11.11 -18.05 -20.15
N LEU A 345 10.32 -17.44 -19.24
CA LEU A 345 9.15 -16.64 -19.60
C LEU A 345 9.56 -15.38 -20.39
N GLN A 346 10.60 -14.67 -19.97
CA GLN A 346 11.15 -13.51 -20.70
C GLN A 346 11.66 -13.90 -22.09
N ALA A 347 12.35 -15.04 -22.23
CA ALA A 347 12.79 -15.54 -23.52
C ALA A 347 11.61 -15.95 -24.44
N ALA A 348 10.53 -16.50 -23.89
CA ALA A 348 9.31 -16.82 -24.63
C ALA A 348 8.56 -15.53 -25.08
N GLU A 349 8.49 -14.52 -24.22
CA GLU A 349 7.90 -13.21 -24.54
C GLU A 349 8.71 -12.48 -25.62
N GLN A 350 10.05 -12.44 -25.51
CA GLN A 350 10.92 -11.87 -26.54
C GLN A 350 10.73 -12.56 -27.91
N ARG A 351 10.61 -13.89 -27.92
CA ARG A 351 10.30 -14.66 -29.16
C ARG A 351 8.92 -14.30 -29.73
N ARG A 352 7.90 -14.11 -28.88
CA ARG A 352 6.56 -13.68 -29.30
C ARG A 352 6.59 -12.27 -29.90
N LEU A 353 7.27 -11.32 -29.26
CA LEU A 353 7.42 -9.96 -29.76
C LEU A 353 8.21 -9.90 -31.07
N ALA A 354 9.26 -10.72 -31.21
CA ALA A 354 10.01 -10.84 -32.46
C ALA A 354 9.15 -11.43 -33.60
N ALA A 355 8.32 -12.44 -33.31
CA ALA A 355 7.38 -13.00 -34.28
C ALA A 355 6.30 -11.99 -34.71
N GLN A 356 5.78 -11.17 -33.78
CA GLN A 356 4.82 -10.11 -34.09
C GLN A 356 5.43 -9.04 -35.00
N ARG A 357 6.65 -8.56 -34.70
CA ARG A 357 7.37 -7.62 -35.57
C ARG A 357 7.61 -8.18 -36.97
N ALA A 358 8.03 -9.45 -37.06
CA ALA A 358 8.22 -10.12 -38.35
C ALA A 358 6.89 -10.31 -39.13
N GLU A 359 5.74 -10.31 -38.47
CA GLU A 359 4.44 -10.27 -39.14
C GLU A 359 4.04 -8.86 -39.59
N GLU A 360 4.30 -7.83 -38.77
CA GLU A 360 4.10 -6.43 -39.13
C GLU A 360 4.98 -6.01 -40.32
N ASP A 361 6.26 -6.38 -40.32
CA ASP A 361 7.19 -6.17 -41.44
C ASP A 361 6.68 -6.83 -42.74
N ARG A 362 6.12 -8.05 -42.64
CA ARG A 362 5.49 -8.74 -43.79
C ARG A 362 4.24 -8.02 -44.28
N ARG A 363 3.40 -7.51 -43.38
CA ARG A 363 2.19 -6.73 -43.73
C ARG A 363 2.57 -5.41 -44.42
N LEU A 364 3.58 -4.70 -43.89
CA LEU A 364 4.11 -3.47 -44.49
C LEU A 364 4.77 -3.72 -45.86
N ALA A 365 5.50 -4.83 -46.02
CA ALA A 365 6.05 -5.22 -47.31
C ALA A 365 4.95 -5.56 -48.33
N ALA A 366 3.87 -6.23 -47.91
CA ALA A 366 2.72 -6.51 -48.77
C ALA A 366 1.99 -5.23 -49.20
N GLN A 367 1.80 -4.27 -48.27
CA GLN A 367 1.19 -2.97 -48.58
C GLN A 367 2.02 -2.18 -49.61
N ARG A 368 3.35 -2.08 -49.42
CA ARG A 368 4.23 -1.42 -50.40
C ARG A 368 4.17 -2.08 -51.77
N ALA A 369 4.15 -3.41 -51.83
CA ALA A 369 4.01 -4.16 -53.08
C ALA A 369 2.63 -3.96 -53.76
N GLU A 370 1.60 -3.53 -53.02
CA GLU A 370 0.30 -3.12 -53.57
C GLU A 370 0.32 -1.66 -54.04
N GLU A 371 0.91 -0.74 -53.27
CA GLU A 371 1.14 0.65 -53.67
C GLU A 371 1.96 0.74 -54.98
N ASP A 372 3.04 -0.04 -55.10
CA ASP A 372 3.85 -0.13 -56.32
C ASP A 372 3.04 -0.62 -57.54
N ARG A 373 2.11 -1.58 -57.33
CA ARG A 373 1.19 -2.06 -58.38
C ARG A 373 0.19 -0.98 -58.78
N GLN A 374 -0.36 -0.23 -57.83
CA GLN A 374 -1.27 0.89 -58.10
C GLN A 374 -0.56 2.03 -58.86
N LEU A 375 0.67 2.36 -58.46
CA LEU A 375 1.53 3.33 -59.15
C LEU A 375 1.90 2.87 -60.58
N ALA A 376 2.15 1.58 -60.78
CA ALA A 376 2.37 1.02 -62.11
C ALA A 376 1.11 1.11 -63.01
N ALA A 377 -0.08 0.84 -62.46
CA ALA A 377 -1.35 0.96 -63.17
C ALA A 377 -1.68 2.43 -63.54
N LEU A 378 -1.41 3.38 -62.65
CA LEU A 378 -1.57 4.81 -62.95
C LEU A 378 -0.62 5.26 -64.07
N ARG A 379 0.64 4.77 -64.07
CA ARG A 379 1.63 5.05 -65.13
C ARG A 379 1.25 4.45 -66.49
N SER A 380 0.59 3.28 -66.53
CA SER A 380 0.12 2.70 -67.80
C SER A 380 -1.10 3.45 -68.35
N GLY A 381 -2.06 3.82 -67.49
CA GLY A 381 -3.23 4.61 -67.87
C GLY A 381 -2.90 6.00 -68.43
N ALA A 382 -1.87 6.67 -67.89
CA ALA A 382 -1.41 7.97 -68.37
C ALA A 382 -0.92 7.99 -69.83
N LYS A 383 -0.51 6.83 -70.39
CA LYS A 383 0.03 6.73 -71.75
C LYS A 383 -1.06 6.69 -72.85
N ALA A 384 -2.33 6.66 -72.48
CA ALA A 384 -3.46 6.46 -73.39
C ALA A 384 -4.21 7.75 -73.80
N ARG A 385 -3.71 8.96 -73.46
CA ARG A 385 -4.47 10.21 -73.66
C ARG A 385 -3.59 11.38 -74.14
N ALA A 386 -3.48 11.54 -75.47
CA ALA A 386 -2.84 12.66 -76.16
C ALA A 386 -3.64 13.01 -77.45
N VAL A 387 -3.35 14.17 -78.07
CA VAL A 387 -4.09 14.78 -79.22
C VAL A 387 -5.44 15.39 -78.74
N PRO A 388 -5.88 16.61 -79.14
CA PRO A 388 -5.67 17.29 -80.43
C PRO A 388 -5.01 18.69 -80.41
N ALA A 389 -5.04 19.37 -81.57
CA ALA A 389 -4.29 20.57 -81.95
C ALA A 389 -5.16 21.87 -81.95
N PRO A 390 -4.55 23.08 -82.08
CA PRO A 390 -5.27 24.37 -82.06
C PRO A 390 -5.68 24.90 -83.45
N MET A 391 -6.62 25.86 -83.48
CA MET A 391 -7.04 26.61 -84.68
C MET A 391 -7.27 28.10 -84.40
N GLN A 392 -7.27 28.94 -85.46
CA GLN A 392 -7.30 30.41 -85.42
C GLN A 392 -8.62 31.00 -85.95
N ALA A 393 -8.98 32.24 -85.56
CA ALA A 393 -9.78 33.20 -86.37
C ALA A 393 -9.81 34.61 -85.72
N ALA A 394 -10.11 35.66 -86.50
CA ALA A 394 -10.28 37.05 -86.02
C ALA A 394 -11.39 37.85 -86.80
N PRO A 395 -11.31 39.15 -87.19
CA PRO A 395 -12.29 40.18 -86.77
C PRO A 395 -13.01 40.95 -87.92
N ALA A 396 -13.89 41.95 -87.63
CA ALA A 396 -14.45 42.87 -88.63
C ALA A 396 -15.00 44.24 -88.09
N ALA A 397 -15.12 45.22 -89.00
CA ALA A 397 -15.65 46.61 -88.91
C ALA A 397 -16.06 47.06 -90.36
N PRO A 398 -16.13 48.34 -90.86
CA PRO A 398 -15.95 49.70 -90.27
C PRO A 398 -16.95 50.78 -90.83
N ALA A 399 -16.55 52.09 -90.82
CA ALA A 399 -16.92 53.19 -91.77
C ALA A 399 -18.33 53.86 -91.71
N ALA A 400 -18.57 55.11 -92.17
CA ALA A 400 -17.73 56.31 -92.45
C ALA A 400 -18.60 57.60 -92.70
N ALA A 401 -18.00 58.78 -92.88
CA ALA A 401 -18.64 60.08 -93.19
C ALA A 401 -18.54 60.47 -94.70
N PRO A 402 -18.97 61.69 -95.14
CA PRO A 402 -18.00 62.80 -95.34
C PRO A 402 -18.55 64.25 -95.20
N GLU A 403 -17.67 65.24 -95.42
CA GLU A 403 -17.91 66.71 -95.40
C GLU A 403 -18.08 67.34 -96.80
N ALA A 404 -18.48 68.62 -96.87
CA ALA A 404 -18.06 69.59 -97.91
C ALA A 404 -18.28 71.06 -97.46
N ALA A 405 -17.45 72.01 -97.91
CA ALA A 405 -17.56 73.44 -97.62
C ALA A 405 -17.06 74.33 -98.80
N ALA A 406 -17.57 75.57 -98.93
CA ALA A 406 -17.04 76.63 -99.81
C ALA A 406 -17.61 78.03 -99.44
N THR A 407 -17.03 79.11 -99.97
CA THR A 407 -17.19 80.47 -99.41
C THR A 407 -17.28 81.61 -100.45
N ALA A 408 -18.04 82.66 -100.11
CA ALA A 408 -17.95 84.06 -100.55
C ALA A 408 -18.23 84.48 -102.03
N VAL A 409 -18.93 85.62 -102.19
CA VAL A 409 -18.52 86.86 -102.93
C VAL A 409 -19.71 87.87 -102.99
N LYS A 410 -19.42 89.16 -103.21
CA LYS A 410 -20.33 90.33 -103.36
C LYS A 410 -20.19 90.91 -104.79
N PRO A 411 -21.04 91.84 -105.32
CA PRO A 411 -21.93 92.79 -104.63
C PRO A 411 -23.43 92.56 -105.00
N GLY A 412 -24.40 93.50 -104.94
CA GLY A 412 -24.31 94.95 -104.75
C GLY A 412 -25.62 95.68 -104.45
N ALA A 413 -25.90 96.75 -105.21
CA ALA A 413 -26.88 97.79 -104.88
C ALA A 413 -28.17 97.73 -105.71
N ASP A 414 -29.34 97.74 -105.03
CA ASP A 414 -30.56 98.43 -105.52
C ASP A 414 -31.51 98.78 -104.35
N ALA A 415 -31.06 99.68 -103.48
CA ALA A 415 -31.64 99.91 -102.15
C ALA A 415 -32.42 101.23 -102.04
N ALA A 416 -33.70 101.22 -102.44
CA ALA A 416 -34.61 102.36 -102.21
C ALA A 416 -36.08 101.99 -101.94
N ARG A 417 -36.64 100.97 -102.62
CA ARG A 417 -38.09 100.66 -102.56
C ARG A 417 -38.48 99.47 -101.67
N GLN A 418 -37.52 98.69 -101.16
CA GLN A 418 -37.82 97.47 -100.40
C GLN A 418 -38.10 97.71 -98.89
N LEU A 419 -37.57 98.79 -98.28
CA LEU A 419 -37.73 99.04 -96.83
C LEU A 419 -39.21 99.18 -96.40
N ALA A 420 -40.01 99.97 -97.13
CA ALA A 420 -41.39 100.27 -96.74
C ALA A 420 -42.34 99.04 -96.74
N GLN A 421 -42.01 97.98 -97.50
CA GLN A 421 -42.73 96.70 -97.41
C GLN A 421 -42.21 95.78 -96.32
N ALA A 422 -40.93 95.90 -95.94
CA ALA A 422 -40.35 95.12 -94.85
C ALA A 422 -40.95 95.49 -93.48
N GLU A 423 -41.15 96.79 -93.21
CA GLU A 423 -41.67 97.29 -91.93
C GLU A 423 -43.12 96.86 -91.65
N ARG A 424 -44.00 96.88 -92.66
CA ARG A 424 -45.37 96.38 -92.51
C ARG A 424 -45.43 94.87 -92.29
N ARG A 425 -44.46 94.11 -92.83
CA ARG A 425 -44.32 92.67 -92.58
C ARG A 425 -43.75 92.38 -91.19
N SER A 426 -42.73 93.12 -90.74
CA SER A 426 -42.15 92.93 -89.40
C SER A 426 -43.12 93.25 -88.28
N ALA A 427 -43.95 94.30 -88.42
CA ALA A 427 -45.01 94.62 -87.47
C ALA A 427 -46.03 93.46 -87.31
N ASN A 428 -46.49 92.88 -88.42
CA ASN A 428 -47.49 91.80 -88.40
C ASN A 428 -46.90 90.47 -87.87
N VAL A 429 -45.64 90.17 -88.22
CA VAL A 429 -44.89 89.04 -87.63
C VAL A 429 -44.70 89.22 -86.12
N ASN A 430 -44.38 90.42 -85.65
CA ASN A 430 -44.22 90.71 -84.22
C ASN A 430 -45.54 90.56 -83.45
N ALA A 431 -46.69 90.93 -84.04
CA ALA A 431 -48.00 90.73 -83.42
C ALA A 431 -48.30 89.24 -83.17
N ARG A 432 -48.21 88.39 -84.21
CA ARG A 432 -48.39 86.93 -84.08
C ARG A 432 -47.45 86.32 -83.04
N ARG A 433 -46.20 86.76 -83.01
CA ARG A 433 -45.18 86.28 -82.06
C ARG A 433 -45.46 86.68 -80.59
N VAL A 434 -46.39 87.60 -80.33
CA VAL A 434 -46.90 87.89 -78.98
C VAL A 434 -48.07 86.98 -78.62
N GLU A 435 -48.95 86.67 -79.58
CA GLU A 435 -50.08 85.75 -79.37
C GLU A 435 -49.60 84.29 -79.21
N GLU A 436 -48.68 83.82 -80.06
CA GLU A 436 -48.01 82.52 -79.92
C GLU A 436 -47.34 82.35 -78.55
N LYS A 437 -46.75 83.42 -78.00
CA LYS A 437 -46.15 83.41 -76.67
C LYS A 437 -47.21 83.29 -75.56
N ARG A 438 -48.37 83.95 -75.71
CA ARG A 438 -49.48 83.84 -74.75
C ARG A 438 -50.09 82.44 -74.74
N ALA A 439 -50.40 81.90 -75.92
CA ALA A 439 -50.88 80.52 -76.07
C ALA A 439 -49.88 79.52 -75.46
N ALA A 440 -48.59 79.63 -75.78
CA ALA A 440 -47.55 78.78 -75.20
C ALA A 440 -47.35 78.98 -73.68
N GLU A 441 -47.75 80.11 -73.10
CA GLU A 441 -47.75 80.33 -71.65
C GLU A 441 -48.99 79.71 -70.98
N GLU A 442 -50.14 79.74 -71.64
CA GLU A 442 -51.38 79.09 -71.19
C GLU A 442 -51.28 77.55 -71.26
N ASP A 443 -50.72 77.00 -72.35
CA ASP A 443 -50.38 75.57 -72.46
C ASP A 443 -49.42 75.12 -71.35
N ARG A 444 -48.42 75.95 -71.00
CA ARG A 444 -47.51 75.67 -69.87
C ARG A 444 -48.24 75.66 -68.54
N LYS A 445 -49.17 76.60 -68.30
CA LYS A 445 -50.00 76.63 -67.08
C LYS A 445 -50.90 75.38 -67.00
N ALA A 446 -51.55 75.01 -68.10
CA ALA A 446 -52.38 73.80 -68.18
C ALA A 446 -51.56 72.52 -67.93
N ALA A 447 -50.36 72.42 -68.52
CA ALA A 447 -49.46 71.29 -68.30
C ALA A 447 -48.98 71.18 -66.83
N ILE A 448 -48.70 72.31 -66.17
CA ILE A 448 -48.35 72.33 -64.73
C ILE A 448 -49.52 71.85 -63.86
N VAL A 449 -50.75 72.31 -64.12
CA VAL A 449 -51.95 71.86 -63.38
C VAL A 449 -52.21 70.38 -63.59
N LYS A 450 -52.16 69.89 -64.84
CA LYS A 450 -52.33 68.46 -65.16
C LYS A 450 -51.29 67.60 -64.45
N ARG A 451 -50.01 67.98 -64.51
CA ARG A 451 -48.93 67.27 -63.81
C ARG A 451 -49.14 67.25 -62.30
N ALA A 452 -49.55 68.37 -61.69
CA ALA A 452 -49.87 68.43 -60.27
C ALA A 452 -51.06 67.53 -59.87
N GLU A 453 -52.03 67.30 -60.75
CA GLU A 453 -53.06 66.28 -60.53
C GLU A 453 -52.54 64.85 -60.66
N GLU A 454 -51.68 64.57 -61.65
CA GLU A 454 -51.07 63.26 -61.86
C GLU A 454 -50.16 62.90 -60.67
N ASP A 455 -49.36 63.84 -60.17
CA ASP A 455 -48.55 63.70 -58.95
C ASP A 455 -49.43 63.47 -57.70
N ARG A 456 -50.59 64.16 -57.58
CA ARG A 456 -51.57 63.90 -56.50
C ARG A 456 -52.16 62.48 -56.60
N LYS A 457 -52.53 62.02 -57.79
CA LYS A 457 -53.07 60.68 -58.04
C LYS A 457 -52.02 59.61 -57.72
N ALA A 458 -50.77 59.81 -58.13
CA ALA A 458 -49.63 58.97 -57.80
C ALA A 458 -49.37 58.91 -56.27
N ALA A 459 -49.43 60.05 -55.56
CA ALA A 459 -49.26 60.10 -54.12
C ALA A 459 -50.36 59.35 -53.34
N VAL A 460 -51.60 59.33 -53.83
CA VAL A 460 -52.70 58.52 -53.26
C VAL A 460 -52.45 57.02 -53.50
N LEU A 461 -52.03 56.63 -54.70
CA LEU A 461 -51.68 55.24 -55.01
C LEU A 461 -50.49 54.74 -54.19
N ALA A 462 -49.46 55.56 -54.00
CA ALA A 462 -48.31 55.25 -53.14
C ALA A 462 -48.73 55.03 -51.68
N LYS A 463 -49.57 55.93 -51.11
CA LYS A 463 -50.12 55.77 -49.76
C LYS A 463 -50.92 54.48 -49.60
N ARG A 464 -51.70 54.09 -50.61
CA ARG A 464 -52.45 52.83 -50.61
C ARG A 464 -51.52 51.61 -50.66
N ALA A 465 -50.53 51.62 -51.56
CA ALA A 465 -49.54 50.56 -51.64
C ALA A 465 -48.76 50.37 -50.33
N ASP A 466 -48.44 51.45 -49.60
CA ASP A 466 -47.79 51.37 -48.29
C ASP A 466 -48.74 50.93 -47.16
N GLN A 467 -50.04 51.20 -47.26
CA GLN A 467 -51.05 50.59 -46.37
C GLN A 467 -51.16 49.08 -46.62
N ASP A 468 -51.23 48.65 -47.89
CA ASP A 468 -51.31 47.24 -48.28
C ASP A 468 -50.04 46.47 -47.87
N ARG A 469 -48.84 47.07 -48.03
CA ARG A 469 -47.57 46.55 -47.51
C ARG A 469 -47.60 46.37 -45.98
N LYS A 470 -48.07 47.37 -45.24
CA LYS A 470 -48.20 47.30 -43.77
C LYS A 470 -49.20 46.22 -43.33
N ALA A 471 -50.32 46.08 -44.04
CA ALA A 471 -51.29 45.03 -43.80
C ALA A 471 -50.73 43.62 -44.08
N ALA A 472 -49.94 43.46 -45.15
CA ALA A 472 -49.27 42.19 -45.46
C ALA A 472 -48.21 41.80 -44.41
N LEU A 473 -47.42 42.77 -43.93
CA LEU A 473 -46.48 42.56 -42.82
C LEU A 473 -47.19 42.21 -41.51
N ALA A 474 -48.31 42.86 -41.20
CA ALA A 474 -49.11 42.56 -40.01
C ALA A 474 -49.72 41.14 -40.05
N LYS A 475 -50.15 40.66 -41.23
CA LYS A 475 -50.63 39.28 -41.43
C LYS A 475 -49.52 38.26 -41.18
N ARG A 476 -48.35 38.43 -41.82
CA ARG A 476 -47.17 37.56 -41.61
C ARG A 476 -46.76 37.51 -40.13
N ALA A 477 -46.66 38.67 -39.48
CA ALA A 477 -46.35 38.75 -38.05
C ALA A 477 -47.40 38.11 -37.13
N ALA A 478 -48.65 37.93 -37.58
CA ALA A 478 -49.67 37.17 -36.85
C ALA A 478 -49.58 35.66 -37.12
N GLU A 479 -49.23 35.25 -38.34
CA GLU A 479 -48.95 33.87 -38.73
C GLU A 479 -47.71 33.32 -38.02
N ASP A 480 -46.61 34.09 -37.99
CA ASP A 480 -45.38 33.77 -37.25
C ASP A 480 -45.65 33.59 -35.74
N LYS A 481 -46.50 34.44 -35.15
CA LYS A 481 -46.92 34.30 -33.74
C LYS A 481 -47.71 33.02 -33.49
N ARG A 482 -48.60 32.62 -34.42
CA ARG A 482 -49.34 31.35 -34.34
C ARG A 482 -48.40 30.15 -34.47
N LEU A 483 -47.48 30.17 -35.43
CA LEU A 483 -46.47 29.11 -35.59
C LEU A 483 -45.56 29.00 -34.36
N ALA A 484 -45.14 30.12 -33.77
CA ALA A 484 -44.38 30.14 -32.52
C ALA A 484 -45.18 29.59 -31.33
N GLN A 485 -46.50 29.82 -31.27
CA GLN A 485 -47.38 29.26 -30.24
C GLN A 485 -47.54 27.74 -30.39
N VAL A 486 -47.72 27.23 -31.62
CA VAL A 486 -47.79 25.78 -31.90
C VAL A 486 -46.48 25.09 -31.53
N ARG A 487 -45.33 25.65 -31.96
CA ARG A 487 -43.99 25.11 -31.60
C ARG A 487 -43.82 25.01 -30.09
N ARG A 488 -44.12 26.08 -29.33
CA ARG A 488 -44.07 26.06 -27.86
C ARG A 488 -44.95 24.98 -27.24
N ALA A 489 -46.15 24.73 -27.77
CA ALA A 489 -47.04 23.69 -27.28
C ALA A 489 -46.49 22.27 -27.55
N ASP A 490 -45.89 22.04 -28.71
CA ASP A 490 -45.26 20.75 -29.04
C ASP A 490 -43.93 20.55 -28.30
N ASP A 491 -43.15 21.61 -28.08
CA ASP A 491 -41.94 21.58 -27.23
C ASP A 491 -42.30 21.27 -25.77
N GLN A 492 -43.38 21.85 -25.24
CA GLN A 492 -43.94 21.50 -23.92
C GLN A 492 -44.39 20.04 -23.85
N ARG A 493 -45.10 19.53 -24.86
CA ARG A 493 -45.50 18.11 -24.96
C ARG A 493 -44.30 17.18 -24.98
N ARG A 494 -43.26 17.50 -25.77
CA ARG A 494 -41.99 16.76 -25.84
C ARG A 494 -41.25 16.77 -24.50
N ALA A 495 -41.21 17.91 -23.81
CA ALA A 495 -40.60 18.02 -22.49
C ALA A 495 -41.32 17.17 -21.42
N VAL A 496 -42.66 17.14 -21.43
CA VAL A 496 -43.45 16.28 -20.53
C VAL A 496 -43.26 14.80 -20.86
N ALA A 497 -43.21 14.43 -22.15
CA ALA A 497 -42.93 13.06 -22.57
C ALA A 497 -41.52 12.60 -22.16
N SER A 498 -40.50 13.45 -22.31
CA SER A 498 -39.12 13.17 -21.86
C SER A 498 -39.05 12.93 -20.36
N ARG A 499 -39.71 13.79 -19.55
CA ARG A 499 -39.75 13.63 -18.09
C ARG A 499 -40.38 12.31 -17.66
N ARG A 500 -41.52 11.92 -18.26
CA ARG A 500 -42.15 10.62 -17.99
C ARG A 500 -41.25 9.44 -18.37
N ALA A 501 -40.60 9.49 -19.54
CA ALA A 501 -39.67 8.45 -19.97
C ALA A 501 -38.41 8.38 -19.08
N GLU A 502 -37.95 9.50 -18.50
CA GLU A 502 -36.91 9.52 -17.47
C GLU A 502 -37.39 8.96 -16.13
N GLU A 503 -38.60 9.31 -15.68
CA GLU A 503 -39.23 8.80 -14.46
C GLU A 503 -39.44 7.28 -14.51
N GLU A 504 -39.94 6.76 -15.63
CA GLU A 504 -40.06 5.31 -15.89
C GLU A 504 -38.69 4.61 -15.89
N ARG A 505 -37.67 5.20 -16.52
CA ARG A 505 -36.30 4.66 -16.49
C ARG A 505 -35.71 4.66 -15.08
N ARG A 506 -35.91 5.72 -14.29
CA ARG A 506 -35.49 5.81 -12.89
C ARG A 506 -36.21 4.78 -12.02
N ALA A 507 -37.51 4.55 -12.24
CA ALA A 507 -38.29 3.52 -11.55
C ALA A 507 -37.78 2.10 -11.86
N LEU A 508 -37.54 1.79 -13.13
CA LEU A 508 -36.95 0.49 -13.53
C LEU A 508 -35.52 0.29 -13.01
N GLN A 509 -34.72 1.35 -12.93
CA GLN A 509 -33.40 1.30 -12.29
C GLN A 509 -33.50 1.08 -10.77
N ALA A 510 -34.45 1.72 -10.09
CA ALA A 510 -34.69 1.51 -8.66
C ALA A 510 -35.13 0.07 -8.37
N GLN A 511 -36.08 -0.48 -9.14
CA GLN A 511 -36.53 -1.87 -9.00
C GLN A 511 -35.38 -2.88 -9.18
N ARG A 512 -34.52 -2.69 -10.21
CA ARG A 512 -33.33 -3.53 -10.41
C ARG A 512 -32.33 -3.40 -9.26
N ALA A 513 -32.09 -2.18 -8.77
CA ALA A 513 -31.20 -1.97 -7.62
C ALA A 513 -31.76 -2.60 -6.33
N GLU A 514 -33.08 -2.64 -6.14
CA GLU A 514 -33.71 -3.38 -5.03
C GLU A 514 -33.60 -4.90 -5.19
N GLU A 515 -33.79 -5.43 -6.40
CA GLU A 515 -33.61 -6.86 -6.69
C GLU A 515 -32.15 -7.28 -6.47
N GLU A 516 -31.18 -6.53 -7.00
CA GLU A 516 -29.75 -6.73 -6.76
C GLU A 516 -29.40 -6.66 -5.26
N ARG A 517 -29.99 -5.71 -4.51
CA ARG A 517 -29.83 -5.63 -3.04
C ARG A 517 -30.39 -6.87 -2.34
N ARG A 518 -31.57 -7.36 -2.73
CA ARG A 518 -32.17 -8.60 -2.18
C ARG A 518 -31.30 -9.82 -2.48
N VAL A 519 -30.80 -9.95 -3.71
CA VAL A 519 -29.90 -11.04 -4.11
C VAL A 519 -28.57 -10.97 -3.37
N ALA A 520 -27.98 -9.78 -3.22
CA ALA A 520 -26.75 -9.57 -2.45
C ALA A 520 -26.93 -9.88 -0.95
N GLN A 521 -28.07 -9.49 -0.36
CA GLN A 521 -28.41 -9.81 1.02
C GLN A 521 -28.63 -11.32 1.21
N ALA A 522 -29.30 -11.99 0.27
CA ALA A 522 -29.48 -13.44 0.29
C ALA A 522 -28.16 -14.20 0.16
N ARG A 523 -27.23 -13.73 -0.70
CA ARG A 523 -25.88 -14.30 -0.82
C ARG A 523 -25.08 -14.14 0.48
N ARG A 524 -25.02 -12.93 1.06
CA ARG A 524 -24.36 -12.69 2.35
C ARG A 524 -24.94 -13.58 3.45
N ALA A 525 -26.27 -13.65 3.59
CA ALA A 525 -26.92 -14.51 4.57
C ALA A 525 -26.67 -16.03 4.34
N ALA A 526 -26.38 -16.46 3.11
CA ALA A 526 -25.96 -17.84 2.82
C ALA A 526 -24.48 -18.08 3.14
N GLU A 527 -23.61 -17.09 2.91
CA GLU A 527 -22.19 -17.11 3.27
C GLU A 527 -22.01 -17.09 4.80
N ASP A 528 -22.74 -16.23 5.51
CA ASP A 528 -22.78 -16.18 6.98
C ASP A 528 -23.21 -17.53 7.57
N LYS A 529 -24.23 -18.18 6.98
CA LYS A 529 -24.66 -19.53 7.39
C LYS A 529 -23.57 -20.57 7.17
N ARG A 530 -22.84 -20.52 6.05
CA ARG A 530 -21.70 -21.43 5.77
C ARG A 530 -20.54 -21.19 6.75
N VAL A 531 -20.19 -19.93 7.03
CA VAL A 531 -19.15 -19.58 8.02
C VAL A 531 -19.57 -20.02 9.43
N ALA A 532 -20.84 -19.85 9.81
CA ALA A 532 -21.36 -20.33 11.08
C ALA A 532 -21.35 -21.87 11.19
N GLN A 533 -21.65 -22.59 10.11
CA GLN A 533 -21.54 -24.06 10.05
C GLN A 533 -20.07 -24.52 10.16
N ALA A 534 -19.14 -23.90 9.44
CA ALA A 534 -17.72 -24.21 9.53
C ALA A 534 -17.17 -24.00 10.95
N ARG A 535 -17.50 -22.86 11.58
CA ARG A 535 -17.12 -22.57 12.98
C ARG A 535 -17.70 -23.58 13.97
N ARG A 536 -18.93 -24.08 13.75
CA ARG A 536 -19.52 -25.15 14.58
C ARG A 536 -18.76 -26.46 14.44
N GLN A 537 -18.44 -26.89 13.21
CA GLN A 537 -17.65 -28.09 12.95
C GLN A 537 -16.22 -27.99 13.51
N GLU A 538 -15.60 -26.81 13.46
CA GLU A 538 -14.29 -26.56 14.06
C GLU A 538 -14.34 -26.62 15.59
N ALA A 539 -15.32 -25.96 16.22
CA ALA A 539 -15.54 -26.04 17.66
C ALA A 539 -15.84 -27.48 18.14
N GLU A 540 -16.59 -28.26 17.35
CA GLU A 540 -16.87 -29.66 17.61
C GLU A 540 -15.61 -30.54 17.52
N LYS A 541 -14.77 -30.34 16.50
CA LYS A 541 -13.46 -31.00 16.39
C LYS A 541 -12.55 -30.67 17.58
N ILE A 542 -12.50 -29.41 18.00
CA ILE A 542 -11.74 -28.97 19.19
C ILE A 542 -12.30 -29.61 20.47
N ALA A 543 -13.63 -29.71 20.61
CA ALA A 543 -14.27 -30.37 21.75
C ALA A 543 -14.00 -31.89 21.77
N ALA A 544 -14.03 -32.56 20.60
CA ALA A 544 -13.69 -33.97 20.47
C ALA A 544 -12.23 -34.24 20.84
N ALA A 545 -11.27 -33.47 20.29
CA ALA A 545 -9.86 -33.59 20.63
C ALA A 545 -9.58 -33.37 22.13
N ARG A 546 -10.26 -32.40 22.77
CA ARG A 546 -10.17 -32.20 24.22
C ARG A 546 -10.73 -33.36 25.03
N ARG A 547 -11.86 -33.95 24.62
CA ARG A 547 -12.41 -35.17 25.25
C ARG A 547 -11.44 -36.35 25.14
N GLU A 548 -10.81 -36.52 23.97
CA GLU A 548 -9.83 -37.58 23.76
C GLU A 548 -8.56 -37.37 24.61
N GLN A 549 -8.05 -36.14 24.70
CA GLN A 549 -6.93 -35.81 25.60
C GLN A 549 -7.26 -36.09 27.07
N LEU A 550 -8.46 -35.74 27.53
CA LEU A 550 -8.91 -36.05 28.89
C LEU A 550 -9.02 -37.55 29.12
N ALA A 551 -9.54 -38.32 28.17
CA ALA A 551 -9.61 -39.78 28.27
C ALA A 551 -8.19 -40.40 28.34
N ARG A 552 -7.25 -39.96 27.49
CA ARG A 552 -5.85 -40.41 27.53
C ARG A 552 -5.18 -40.10 28.88
N LEU A 553 -5.44 -38.94 29.48
CA LEU A 553 -4.93 -38.58 30.81
C LEU A 553 -5.57 -39.42 31.93
N GLN A 554 -6.87 -39.74 31.84
CA GLN A 554 -7.55 -40.65 32.77
C GLN A 554 -7.03 -42.09 32.65
N ASP A 555 -6.73 -42.56 31.45
CA ASP A 555 -6.13 -43.88 31.21
C ASP A 555 -4.68 -43.94 31.69
N GLN A 556 -3.92 -42.86 31.57
CA GLN A 556 -2.60 -42.76 32.19
C GLN A 556 -2.70 -42.78 33.72
N ALA A 557 -3.53 -41.93 34.33
CA ALA A 557 -3.72 -41.92 35.78
C ALA A 557 -4.15 -43.29 36.34
N ARG A 558 -5.02 -44.03 35.61
CA ARG A 558 -5.41 -45.40 35.98
C ARG A 558 -4.25 -46.41 35.89
N ARG A 559 -3.33 -46.27 34.93
CA ARG A 559 -2.11 -47.09 34.84
C ARG A 559 -1.13 -46.75 35.97
N ASP A 560 -0.95 -45.47 36.24
CA ASP A 560 -0.05 -44.97 37.29
C ASP A 560 -0.55 -45.41 38.68
N GLU A 561 -1.88 -45.40 38.92
CA GLU A 561 -2.50 -45.99 40.11
C GLU A 561 -2.26 -47.51 40.24
N LEU A 562 -2.39 -48.26 39.14
CA LEU A 562 -2.15 -49.70 39.15
C LEU A 562 -0.68 -50.02 39.46
N GLN A 563 0.26 -49.34 38.81
CA GLN A 563 1.69 -49.47 39.10
C GLN A 563 2.04 -49.05 40.54
N ALA A 564 1.39 -48.01 41.07
CA ALA A 564 1.57 -47.60 42.46
C ALA A 564 1.06 -48.67 43.46
N ARG A 565 -0.05 -49.36 43.14
CA ARG A 565 -0.59 -50.48 43.93
C ARG A 565 0.31 -51.71 43.85
N GLU A 566 0.78 -52.08 42.66
CA GLU A 566 1.74 -53.18 42.44
C GLU A 566 3.05 -52.92 43.18
N ALA A 567 3.62 -51.72 43.07
CA ALA A 567 4.82 -51.33 43.82
C ALA A 567 4.59 -51.27 45.34
N ALA A 568 3.38 -50.94 45.80
CA ALA A 568 3.03 -51.02 47.22
C ALA A 568 2.90 -52.48 47.71
N GLN A 569 2.35 -53.38 46.91
CA GLN A 569 2.30 -54.81 47.20
C GLN A 569 3.72 -55.42 47.21
N ALA A 570 4.54 -55.15 46.19
CA ALA A 570 5.92 -55.65 46.13
C ALA A 570 6.74 -55.23 47.37
N ARG A 571 6.58 -53.99 47.85
CA ARG A 571 7.21 -53.50 49.10
C ARG A 571 6.68 -54.23 50.35
N ARG A 572 5.39 -54.56 50.42
CA ARG A 572 4.81 -55.37 51.51
C ARG A 572 5.33 -56.81 51.48
N GLU A 573 5.43 -57.42 50.30
CA GLU A 573 6.02 -58.76 50.15
C GLU A 573 7.51 -58.77 50.50
N GLU A 574 8.26 -57.75 50.11
CA GLU A 574 9.67 -57.63 50.50
C GLU A 574 9.81 -57.42 52.02
N GLN A 575 8.97 -56.59 52.63
CA GLN A 575 8.94 -56.42 54.08
C GLN A 575 8.59 -57.75 54.78
N ALA A 576 7.58 -58.48 54.32
CA ALA A 576 7.23 -59.79 54.88
C ALA A 576 8.40 -60.79 54.77
N ARG A 577 9.12 -60.82 53.63
CA ARG A 577 10.34 -61.64 53.47
C ARG A 577 11.45 -61.23 54.43
N ARG A 578 11.64 -59.93 54.69
CA ARG A 578 12.61 -59.41 55.67
C ARG A 578 12.22 -59.79 57.10
N GLU A 579 10.93 -59.71 57.45
CA GLU A 579 10.41 -60.13 58.76
C GLU A 579 10.54 -61.64 58.97
N ASP A 580 10.23 -62.47 57.96
CA ASP A 580 10.43 -63.92 58.01
C ASP A 580 11.91 -64.31 58.11
N LEU A 581 12.81 -63.58 57.45
CA LEU A 581 14.25 -63.78 57.61
C LEU A 581 14.68 -63.47 59.05
N ALA A 582 14.29 -62.31 59.58
CA ALA A 582 14.60 -61.89 60.95
C ALA A 582 14.02 -62.86 62.01
N ARG A 583 12.83 -63.44 61.77
CA ARG A 583 12.25 -64.51 62.62
C ARG A 583 13.12 -65.76 62.61
N ARG A 584 13.63 -66.18 61.45
CA ARG A 584 14.54 -67.33 61.33
C ARG A 584 15.90 -67.06 61.96
N ASP A 585 16.41 -65.84 61.86
CA ASP A 585 17.65 -65.44 62.54
C ASP A 585 17.48 -65.43 64.07
N ALA A 586 16.39 -64.84 64.58
CA ALA A 586 16.06 -64.91 66.01
C ALA A 586 15.90 -66.35 66.52
N GLN A 587 15.26 -67.24 65.75
CA GLN A 587 15.17 -68.67 66.09
C GLN A 587 16.53 -69.38 66.07
N ARG A 588 17.43 -69.03 65.13
CA ARG A 588 18.81 -69.53 65.11
C ARG A 588 19.60 -69.07 66.32
N GLU A 589 19.48 -67.80 66.70
CA GLU A 589 20.11 -67.28 67.92
C GLU A 589 19.56 -67.94 69.18
N GLU A 590 18.24 -68.13 69.29
CA GLU A 590 17.65 -68.78 70.46
C GLU A 590 18.09 -70.25 70.56
N GLN A 591 18.13 -70.98 69.45
CA GLN A 591 18.65 -72.36 69.43
C GLN A 591 20.14 -72.40 69.80
N ALA A 592 20.95 -71.48 69.28
CA ALA A 592 22.37 -71.41 69.64
C ALA A 592 22.58 -71.13 71.15
N ARG A 593 21.75 -70.26 71.75
CA ARG A 593 21.76 -70.02 73.21
C ARG A 593 21.37 -71.27 73.99
N ARG A 594 20.32 -71.99 73.57
CA ARG A 594 19.90 -73.28 74.18
C ARG A 594 21.01 -74.35 74.06
N ASP A 595 21.66 -74.44 72.92
CA ASP A 595 22.77 -75.38 72.68
C ASP A 595 24.00 -75.02 73.55
N ASP A 596 24.32 -73.74 73.72
CA ASP A 596 25.39 -73.27 74.61
C ASP A 596 25.06 -73.48 76.09
N ASP A 597 23.82 -73.28 76.53
CA ASP A 597 23.40 -73.57 77.89
C ASP A 597 23.37 -75.09 78.18
N ALA A 598 22.99 -75.91 77.21
CA ALA A 598 23.14 -77.37 77.30
C ALA A 598 24.63 -77.80 77.39
N ARG A 599 25.52 -77.16 76.60
CA ARG A 599 26.98 -77.38 76.70
C ARG A 599 27.52 -76.97 78.06
N ARG A 600 27.06 -75.84 78.62
CA ARG A 600 27.40 -75.38 79.98
C ARG A 600 26.93 -76.37 81.03
N GLU A 601 25.72 -76.91 80.92
CA GLU A 601 25.19 -77.89 81.86
C GLU A 601 25.97 -79.21 81.81
N VAL A 602 26.26 -79.74 80.61
CA VAL A 602 27.11 -80.92 80.43
C VAL A 602 28.52 -80.67 81.01
N ALA A 603 29.10 -79.50 80.77
CA ALA A 603 30.40 -79.13 81.35
C ALA A 603 30.34 -78.99 82.89
N ALA A 604 29.23 -78.54 83.46
CA ALA A 604 29.03 -78.47 84.91
C ALA A 604 28.87 -79.86 85.54
N ARG A 605 28.05 -80.73 84.94
CA ARG A 605 27.93 -82.16 85.32
C ARG A 605 29.28 -82.87 85.25
N GLN A 606 30.07 -82.62 84.19
CA GLN A 606 31.39 -83.22 84.03
C GLN A 606 32.42 -82.71 85.06
N ARG A 607 32.34 -81.44 85.49
CA ARG A 607 33.12 -80.93 86.63
C ARG A 607 32.71 -81.65 87.91
N ALA A 608 31.42 -81.69 88.25
CA ALA A 608 30.94 -82.37 89.45
C ALA A 608 31.38 -83.85 89.54
N LEU A 609 31.39 -84.57 88.41
CA LEU A 609 31.92 -85.94 88.30
C LEU A 609 33.45 -86.03 88.44
N ASN A 610 34.20 -85.02 87.99
CA ASN A 610 35.65 -84.95 88.22
C ASN A 610 35.96 -84.62 89.68
N ASP A 611 35.25 -83.67 90.27
CA ASP A 611 35.39 -83.28 91.68
C ASP A 611 34.99 -84.44 92.60
N GLN A 612 33.98 -85.24 92.22
CA GLN A 612 33.63 -86.48 92.93
C GLN A 612 34.76 -87.50 92.83
N ARG A 613 35.29 -87.78 91.63
CA ARG A 613 36.44 -88.70 91.47
C ARG A 613 37.69 -88.22 92.20
N GLN A 614 37.90 -86.92 92.35
CA GLN A 614 38.95 -86.37 93.21
C GLN A 614 38.67 -86.65 94.69
N ARG A 615 37.46 -86.41 95.20
CA ARG A 615 37.11 -86.77 96.60
C ARG A 615 37.22 -88.26 96.87
N ASP A 616 36.78 -89.10 95.94
CA ASP A 616 36.86 -90.56 96.06
C ASP A 616 38.33 -91.05 96.06
N HIS A 617 39.20 -90.40 95.28
CA HIS A 617 40.65 -90.63 95.30
C HIS A 617 41.31 -90.07 96.59
N GLU A 618 40.86 -88.91 97.06
CA GLU A 618 40.97 -88.31 98.41
C GLU A 618 40.87 -89.38 99.51
N VAL A 619 39.71 -90.03 99.52
CA VAL A 619 39.32 -91.06 100.48
C VAL A 619 40.15 -92.33 100.29
N TRP A 620 40.40 -92.77 99.05
CA TRP A 620 41.25 -93.94 98.77
C TRP A 620 42.69 -93.76 99.26
N LEU A 621 43.29 -92.58 99.04
CA LEU A 621 44.62 -92.23 99.55
C LEU A 621 44.67 -92.21 101.08
N ARG A 622 43.63 -91.69 101.75
CA ARG A 622 43.51 -91.80 103.21
C ARG A 622 43.37 -93.25 103.68
N HIS A 623 42.68 -94.10 102.94
CA HIS A 623 42.55 -95.53 103.28
C HIS A 623 43.89 -96.28 103.13
N GLN A 624 44.68 -95.97 102.09
CA GLN A 624 46.04 -96.49 101.90
C GLN A 624 47.01 -96.12 103.04
N GLN A 625 46.79 -95.00 103.73
CA GLN A 625 47.61 -94.59 104.88
C GLN A 625 47.32 -95.37 106.18
N VAL A 626 46.32 -96.28 106.19
CA VAL A 626 45.94 -97.11 107.35
C VAL A 626 46.23 -98.59 107.09
N ILE A 627 47.43 -98.90 106.61
CA ILE A 627 47.96 -100.27 106.54
C ILE A 627 49.38 -100.27 107.16
N PRO A 628 49.61 -100.98 108.28
CA PRO A 628 50.93 -101.02 108.93
C PRO A 628 51.93 -101.85 108.13
N ALA A 629 53.20 -101.43 108.15
CA ALA A 629 54.26 -102.08 107.39
C ALA A 629 54.62 -103.46 107.96
N ASN A 630 54.89 -104.42 107.06
CA ASN A 630 55.66 -105.62 107.39
C ASN A 630 56.53 -106.01 106.18
N GLN A 631 57.81 -106.29 106.42
CA GLN A 631 58.76 -106.74 105.37
C GLN A 631 58.75 -108.27 105.28
N PRO A 632 59.30 -108.89 104.21
CA PRO A 632 60.71 -109.32 104.33
C PRO A 632 61.56 -109.35 103.04
N THR A 633 62.87 -109.22 103.25
CA THR A 633 64.04 -109.79 102.51
C THR A 633 64.06 -110.00 100.98
N ARG A 634 65.12 -109.43 100.38
CA ARG A 634 65.86 -109.78 99.14
C ARG A 634 65.87 -111.28 98.74
N PRO A 635 66.01 -111.62 97.44
CA PRO A 635 67.32 -111.52 96.74
C PRO A 635 67.27 -110.96 95.30
N ALA A 636 68.40 -111.06 94.59
CA ALA A 636 68.68 -110.65 93.20
C ALA A 636 69.67 -111.67 92.57
N PRO A 637 70.14 -111.58 91.30
CA PRO A 637 69.85 -110.63 90.20
C PRO A 637 69.50 -111.32 88.85
N MET A 638 69.42 -110.57 87.72
CA MET A 638 70.03 -110.85 86.38
C MET A 638 69.38 -110.07 85.21
N GLY A 639 70.18 -109.59 84.24
CA GLY A 639 69.95 -109.97 82.83
C GLY A 639 69.32 -109.06 81.75
N PHE A 640 69.79 -107.82 81.52
CA PHE A 640 69.85 -107.17 80.17
C PHE A 640 68.48 -106.98 79.39
N PRO A 641 68.42 -106.52 78.10
CA PRO A 641 68.22 -105.08 77.86
C PRO A 641 67.28 -104.65 76.68
N LEU A 642 67.21 -103.34 76.41
CA LEU A 642 66.83 -102.67 75.14
C LEU A 642 65.41 -102.89 74.55
N ARG A 643 64.65 -101.79 74.41
CA ARG A 643 64.57 -101.06 73.12
C ARG A 643 64.00 -99.64 73.25
N ARG A 644 64.18 -98.86 72.18
CA ARG A 644 63.79 -97.45 72.01
C ARG A 644 63.07 -97.28 70.67
N VAL A 645 61.88 -96.68 70.68
CA VAL A 645 61.11 -96.13 69.54
C VAL A 645 60.38 -94.93 70.16
N SER A 646 60.73 -93.67 69.89
CA SER A 646 60.68 -92.90 68.62
C SER A 646 59.25 -92.50 68.27
#